data_AF-A0A3P7EUV0-F1
#
_entry.id   AF-A0A3P7EUV0-F1
#
_cell.length_a   1.000
_cell.length_b   1.000
_cell.length_c   1.000
_cell.angle_alpha   90.00
_cell.angle_beta   90.00
_cell.angle_gamma   90.00
#
_symmetry.space_group_name_H-M   'P 1'
#
loop_
_entity.id
_entity.type
_entity.pdbx_description
1 polymer ?
#
loop_
_entity_poly.entity_id
_entity_poly.type
_entity_poly.pdbx_seq_one_letter_code
_entity_poly.pdbx_strand_id
1 'polypeptide(L)'
;MQVPRISSGPDLHHVILGSEGTLGVITEVTIKIFPLPEVKKYGSFVFPTFGHGVDFFREVAKQQCQPASLRLMDNEQFMMGQALKSEVKSFWESLSTKLAKIYLTKWKGFKIEEMVAATIVYEGSAEEVGVQEKKLALIADKYGGLPGGEESGKYGYRLTFAIAYLRDLGMDYSVMGESFETSVPWDRVKTLCHNVKQVIRREAKASGITRPILVSCRVTQVYDSGACVYFYFGFNYRDVHEPLEVYDKIETAARDEILACGGSISHHHGVGKLRKQWMPRTIGEVGISVLKAIKNELDPQVGIGIGRLACPSIRAARGVSENEHQSFSRARHLDMGTQLCRVCVTIHLKMPLLPPQCRFASRAVTSSEVLICSKLLPPLSESLRKGECGRIGVFGGSSLYTGAPYFAAMTSLKVASFLRYTGCDMVHVFCPPDAAPIIKSYSPELMVHPSYDRNALKESLHRIDALILGPGLGREEHVMPVVEHVIEAAKEKQLPIVIDADALFLLASNLSLVKGCSNAILTPNYPEFTRLYEHAFEGSQLNVEKRTSGEAAKQLAKHLGCTVLQKGAVDIITDGTQLGFGKTIGSPRRCGGQGDLLNGALAVFLFWALKKDEPSPTIAAALAASQLIRTAAREAFEEHGRSMTATDMLDHLPALISSAEMKSF
;
A
#
# COMPACT_ATOMS: atom_id res chain seq x y z
N MET A 1 0.71 -25.97 -0.97
CA MET A 1 0.91 -27.03 0.04
C MET A 1 1.79 -26.44 1.14
N GLN A 2 1.28 -26.28 2.36
CA GLN A 2 2.05 -25.74 3.49
C GLN A 2 2.86 -26.87 4.13
N VAL A 3 4.06 -27.11 3.59
CA VAL A 3 5.00 -28.11 4.10
C VAL A 3 6.28 -27.42 4.56
N PRO A 4 6.95 -27.92 5.61
CA PRO A 4 8.11 -27.24 6.21
C PRO A 4 9.34 -27.19 5.29
N ARG A 5 9.44 -28.14 4.34
CA ARG A 5 10.50 -28.22 3.34
C ARG A 5 10.00 -29.01 2.13
N ILE A 6 10.40 -28.62 0.93
CA ILE A 6 10.06 -29.31 -0.32
C ILE A 6 11.31 -29.48 -1.18
N SER A 7 11.34 -30.52 -2.01
CA SER A 7 12.37 -30.75 -3.03
C SER A 7 11.67 -31.00 -4.36
N SER A 8 11.34 -29.93 -5.08
CA SER A 8 10.56 -29.96 -6.33
C SER A 8 11.22 -29.11 -7.43
N GLY A 9 12.54 -29.16 -7.52
CA GLY A 9 13.34 -28.27 -8.39
C GLY A 9 13.74 -26.97 -7.69
N PRO A 10 14.14 -25.92 -8.46
CA PRO A 10 14.47 -24.61 -7.90
C PRO A 10 13.32 -24.02 -7.07
N ASP A 11 13.63 -23.45 -5.92
CA ASP A 11 12.62 -22.83 -5.06
C ASP A 11 12.12 -21.53 -5.68
N LEU A 12 10.88 -21.54 -6.17
CA LEU A 12 10.24 -20.40 -6.81
C LEU A 12 9.98 -19.25 -5.82
N HIS A 13 9.98 -19.49 -4.51
CA HIS A 13 9.93 -18.38 -3.55
C HIS A 13 11.16 -17.47 -3.68
N HIS A 14 12.33 -18.03 -3.98
CA HIS A 14 13.57 -17.26 -4.19
C HIS A 14 13.58 -16.46 -5.50
N VAL A 15 12.69 -16.77 -6.45
CA VAL A 15 12.49 -15.94 -7.64
C VAL A 15 11.80 -14.61 -7.28
N ILE A 16 10.95 -14.62 -6.25
CA ILE A 16 10.12 -13.47 -5.86
C ILE A 16 10.75 -12.68 -4.72
N LEU A 17 11.44 -13.34 -3.79
CA LEU A 17 12.24 -12.68 -2.77
C LEU A 17 13.32 -11.82 -3.44
N GLY A 18 13.30 -10.51 -3.20
CA GLY A 18 14.22 -9.56 -3.83
C GLY A 18 13.81 -9.13 -5.25
N SER A 19 12.58 -9.43 -5.69
CA SER A 19 12.05 -8.97 -6.99
C SER A 19 11.77 -7.45 -7.02
N GLU A 20 11.73 -6.79 -5.86
CA GLU A 20 11.56 -5.33 -5.73
C GLU A 20 10.36 -4.76 -6.50
N GLY A 21 9.27 -5.53 -6.56
CA GLY A 21 8.04 -5.12 -7.24
C GLY A 21 8.08 -5.27 -8.75
N THR A 22 9.07 -5.96 -9.33
CA THR A 22 9.17 -6.12 -10.80
C THR A 22 8.40 -7.30 -11.37
N LEU A 23 7.97 -8.26 -10.53
CA LEU A 23 7.38 -9.53 -10.98
C LEU A 23 5.89 -9.70 -10.63
N GLY A 24 5.32 -8.79 -9.84
CA GLY A 24 3.94 -8.90 -9.36
C GLY A 24 3.73 -8.29 -7.98
N VAL A 25 2.53 -8.50 -7.44
CA VAL A 25 2.15 -8.09 -6.08
C VAL A 25 2.02 -9.33 -5.21
N ILE A 26 2.73 -9.35 -4.08
CA ILE A 26 2.57 -10.40 -3.07
C ILE A 26 1.30 -10.06 -2.27
N THR A 27 0.26 -10.90 -2.37
CA THR A 27 -1.03 -10.68 -1.68
C THR A 27 -1.11 -11.38 -0.34
N GLU A 28 -0.44 -12.53 -0.19
CA GLU A 28 -0.48 -13.36 1.02
C GLU A 28 0.90 -13.96 1.31
N VAL A 29 1.22 -14.10 2.59
CA VAL A 29 2.45 -14.74 3.07
C VAL A 29 2.16 -15.60 4.29
N THR A 30 2.84 -16.74 4.41
CA THR A 30 2.80 -17.56 5.63
C THR A 30 4.12 -17.37 6.37
N ILE A 31 4.06 -16.79 7.56
CA ILE A 31 5.25 -16.39 8.32
C ILE A 31 5.42 -17.33 9.51
N LYS A 32 6.67 -17.69 9.83
CA LYS A 32 6.97 -18.42 11.07
C LYS A 32 6.74 -17.50 12.28
N ILE A 33 5.94 -17.97 13.23
CA ILE A 33 5.72 -17.29 14.52
C ILE A 33 6.39 -18.07 15.66
N PHE A 34 6.76 -17.35 16.71
CA PHE A 34 7.36 -17.91 17.92
C PHE A 34 6.61 -17.37 19.15
N PRO A 35 6.58 -18.12 20.26
CA PRO A 35 6.13 -17.58 21.54
C PRO A 35 6.92 -16.31 21.90
N LEU A 36 6.27 -15.39 22.63
CA LEU A 36 6.96 -14.22 23.17
C LEU A 36 8.04 -14.68 24.16
N PRO A 37 9.25 -14.10 24.12
CA PRO A 37 10.31 -14.46 25.05
C PRO A 37 9.91 -14.07 26.47
N GLU A 38 10.18 -14.95 27.43
CA GLU A 38 9.94 -14.71 28.86
C GLU A 38 10.77 -13.51 29.35
N VAL A 39 12.03 -13.45 28.91
CA VAL A 39 12.98 -12.41 29.31
C VAL A 39 13.50 -11.70 28.08
N LYS A 40 13.56 -10.36 28.19
CA LYS A 40 14.30 -9.48 27.27
C LYS A 40 15.25 -8.62 28.07
N LYS A 41 16.56 -8.82 27.87
CA LYS A 41 17.63 -8.12 28.61
C LYS A 41 18.57 -7.40 27.66
N TYR A 42 19.10 -6.26 28.07
CA TYR A 42 20.11 -5.54 27.29
C TYR A 42 21.50 -5.69 27.91
N GLY A 43 22.53 -5.59 27.06
CA GLY A 43 23.91 -5.61 27.50
C GLY A 43 24.79 -4.72 26.64
N SER A 44 26.00 -4.47 27.12
CA SER A 44 27.03 -3.82 26.31
C SER A 44 28.44 -4.19 26.76
N PHE A 45 29.38 -4.11 25.82
CA PHE A 45 30.82 -4.21 26.08
C PHE A 45 31.54 -3.04 25.44
N VAL A 46 32.69 -2.66 25.99
CA VAL A 46 33.61 -1.68 25.43
C VAL A 46 34.93 -2.37 25.12
N PHE A 47 35.45 -2.19 23.91
CA PHE A 47 36.71 -2.79 23.46
C PHE A 47 37.77 -1.71 23.17
N PRO A 48 39.07 -2.06 23.25
CA PRO A 48 40.15 -1.10 23.05
C PRO A 48 40.15 -0.47 21.66
N THR A 49 39.88 -1.28 20.62
CA THR A 49 39.85 -0.83 19.22
C THR A 49 38.76 -1.56 18.45
N PHE A 50 38.37 -1.01 17.29
CA PHE A 50 37.44 -1.67 16.37
C PHE A 50 37.89 -3.09 15.99
N GLY A 51 39.21 -3.31 15.85
CA GLY A 51 39.78 -4.63 15.55
C GLY A 51 39.45 -5.69 16.60
N HIS A 52 39.61 -5.36 17.89
CA HIS A 52 39.28 -6.25 19.00
C HIS A 52 37.79 -6.59 19.03
N GLY A 53 36.94 -5.58 18.79
CA GLY A 53 35.51 -5.79 18.67
C GLY A 53 35.18 -6.75 17.52
N VAL A 54 35.76 -6.57 16.33
CA VAL A 54 35.52 -7.49 15.19
C VAL A 54 35.95 -8.92 15.52
N ASP A 55 37.08 -9.12 16.22
CA ASP A 55 37.55 -10.45 16.61
C ASP A 55 36.62 -11.11 17.64
N PHE A 56 36.08 -10.33 18.58
CA PHE A 56 35.01 -10.78 19.47
C PHE A 56 33.76 -11.25 18.69
N PHE A 57 33.27 -10.44 17.75
CA PHE A 57 32.11 -10.80 16.92
C PHE A 57 32.36 -12.06 16.10
N ARG A 58 33.57 -12.21 15.54
CA ARG A 58 33.98 -13.40 14.78
C ARG A 58 34.01 -14.65 15.67
N GLU A 59 34.51 -14.55 16.90
CA GLU A 59 34.51 -15.68 17.84
C GLU A 59 33.09 -16.07 18.25
N VAL A 60 32.21 -15.09 18.48
CA VAL A 60 30.78 -15.35 18.73
C VAL A 60 30.14 -16.10 17.56
N ALA A 61 30.47 -15.74 16.32
CA ALA A 61 30.03 -16.44 15.12
C ALA A 61 30.55 -17.88 15.10
N LYS A 62 31.85 -18.06 15.32
CA LYS A 62 32.54 -19.35 15.31
C LYS A 62 31.98 -20.33 16.35
N GLN A 63 31.57 -19.82 17.51
CA GLN A 63 30.96 -20.62 18.58
C GLN A 63 29.44 -20.74 18.48
N GLN A 64 28.83 -20.18 17.42
CA GLN A 64 27.39 -20.18 17.16
C GLN A 64 26.57 -19.78 18.39
N CYS A 65 27.00 -18.73 19.08
CA CYS A 65 26.36 -18.23 20.29
C CYS A 65 25.91 -16.78 20.17
N GLN A 66 25.49 -16.39 18.96
CA GLN A 66 24.94 -15.08 18.68
C GLN A 66 23.72 -14.83 19.59
N PRO A 67 23.67 -13.68 20.29
CA PRO A 67 22.47 -13.27 21.02
C PRO A 67 21.40 -12.79 20.05
N ALA A 68 20.21 -12.47 20.56
CA ALA A 68 19.11 -12.01 19.73
C ALA A 68 19.54 -10.85 18.82
N SER A 69 20.31 -9.88 19.33
CA SER A 69 20.95 -8.85 18.52
C SER A 69 22.31 -8.48 19.08
N LEU A 70 23.30 -8.28 18.21
CA LEU A 70 24.68 -7.92 18.56
C LEU A 70 25.21 -6.90 17.55
N ARG A 71 25.64 -5.72 18.02
CA ARG A 71 26.05 -4.60 17.14
C ARG A 71 27.32 -3.92 17.62
N LEU A 72 28.34 -3.80 16.78
CA LEU A 72 29.61 -3.13 17.10
C LEU A 72 29.66 -1.76 16.45
N MET A 73 29.66 -0.69 17.23
CA MET A 73 29.81 0.66 16.71
C MET A 73 31.26 1.12 16.81
N ASP A 74 31.76 1.79 15.78
CA ASP A 74 33.05 2.45 15.85
C ASP A 74 33.06 3.64 16.82
N ASN A 75 34.23 4.27 16.96
CA ASN A 75 34.41 5.39 17.88
C ASN A 75 33.53 6.60 17.52
N GLU A 76 33.40 6.96 16.24
CA GLU A 76 32.57 8.09 15.81
C GLU A 76 31.10 7.91 16.23
N GLN A 77 30.53 6.73 16.00
CA GLN A 77 29.17 6.43 16.46
C GLN A 77 29.07 6.32 17.98
N PHE A 78 30.09 5.76 18.64
CA PHE A 78 30.12 5.69 20.10
C PHE A 78 30.08 7.09 20.72
N MET A 79 30.88 8.02 20.21
CA MET A 79 30.94 9.41 20.66
C MET A 79 29.62 10.15 20.36
N MET A 80 29.06 9.96 19.17
CA MET A 80 27.73 10.50 18.82
C MET A 80 26.65 10.00 19.78
N GLY A 81 26.67 8.70 20.11
CA GLY A 81 25.74 8.11 21.07
C GLY A 81 25.87 8.68 22.48
N GLN A 82 27.07 9.09 22.91
CA GLN A 82 27.23 9.78 24.20
C GLN A 82 26.73 11.23 24.14
N ALA A 83 26.91 11.93 23.01
CA ALA A 83 26.50 13.32 22.85
C ALA A 83 24.97 13.51 22.87
N LEU A 84 24.20 12.49 22.50
CA LEU A 84 22.74 12.54 22.41
C LEU A 84 22.02 12.19 23.73
N LYS A 85 22.74 11.88 24.80
CA LYS A 85 22.13 11.55 26.10
C LYS A 85 21.63 12.82 26.79
N SER A 86 20.31 12.99 26.84
CA SER A 86 19.64 14.01 27.67
C SER A 86 19.61 13.56 29.14
N GLU A 87 20.47 14.13 29.98
CA GLU A 87 20.37 14.17 31.45
C GLU A 87 20.48 12.88 32.31
N VAL A 88 20.90 11.73 31.78
CA VAL A 88 21.32 10.58 32.63
C VAL A 88 22.82 10.41 32.56
N LYS A 89 23.47 10.36 33.74
CA LYS A 89 24.91 10.14 33.96
C LYS A 89 25.58 9.52 32.75
N SER A 90 26.27 10.36 31.97
CA SER A 90 27.04 9.91 30.81
C SER A 90 27.92 8.73 31.22
N PHE A 91 28.25 7.80 30.31
CA PHE A 91 29.25 6.77 30.62
C PHE A 91 30.49 7.42 31.28
N TRP A 92 30.81 8.63 30.81
CA TRP A 92 31.83 9.55 31.33
C TRP A 92 31.62 10.10 32.74
N GLU A 93 30.39 10.30 33.21
CA GLU A 93 30.11 10.68 34.60
C GLU A 93 30.21 9.48 35.55
N SER A 94 29.81 8.29 35.13
CA SER A 94 30.14 7.03 35.84
C SER A 94 31.67 6.80 35.90
N LEU A 95 32.36 7.14 34.81
CA LEU A 95 33.81 7.14 34.67
C LEU A 95 34.54 8.37 35.25
N SER A 96 33.80 9.36 35.77
CA SER A 96 34.38 10.66 36.16
C SER A 96 35.19 10.59 37.45
N THR A 97 35.16 9.46 38.16
CA THR A 97 36.16 9.18 39.18
C THR A 97 37.53 9.10 38.51
N LYS A 98 38.50 9.93 38.92
CA LYS A 98 39.89 9.90 38.44
C LYS A 98 40.44 8.46 38.35
N LEU A 99 40.02 7.57 39.26
CA LEU A 99 40.38 6.16 39.30
C LEU A 99 39.89 5.34 38.11
N ALA A 100 38.64 5.52 37.64
CA ALA A 100 38.12 4.78 36.48
C ALA A 100 38.81 5.22 35.18
N LYS A 101 39.03 6.52 35.00
CA LYS A 101 39.85 7.06 33.89
C LYS A 101 41.28 6.55 33.94
N ILE A 102 41.94 6.56 35.10
CA ILE A 102 43.30 6.03 35.28
C ILE A 102 43.34 4.51 35.03
N TYR A 103 42.37 3.74 35.51
CA TYR A 103 42.30 2.30 35.29
C TYR A 103 42.17 1.98 33.81
N LEU A 104 41.27 2.66 33.09
CA LEU A 104 41.07 2.45 31.66
C LEU A 104 42.26 2.95 30.82
N THR A 105 42.78 4.14 31.08
CA THR A 105 43.83 4.75 30.23
C THR A 105 45.25 4.34 30.61
N LYS A 106 45.57 4.18 31.90
CA LYS A 106 46.92 3.81 32.38
C LYS A 106 47.11 2.33 32.67
N TRP A 107 46.06 1.61 33.08
CA TRP A 107 46.18 0.21 33.53
C TRP A 107 45.70 -0.80 32.48
N LYS A 108 44.64 -0.47 31.74
CA LYS A 108 44.12 -1.26 30.61
C LYS A 108 44.54 -0.71 29.24
N GLY A 109 45.11 0.50 29.18
CA GLY A 109 45.68 1.09 27.96
C GLY A 109 44.67 1.53 26.89
N PHE A 110 43.41 1.75 27.25
CA PHE A 110 42.37 2.19 26.32
C PHE A 110 42.58 3.65 25.92
N LYS A 111 42.57 3.90 24.62
CA LYS A 111 42.57 5.25 24.05
C LYS A 111 41.14 5.68 23.74
N ILE A 112 40.80 6.90 24.13
CA ILE A 112 39.42 7.41 24.05
C ILE A 112 38.98 7.54 22.59
N GLU A 113 39.91 7.90 21.73
CA GLU A 113 39.75 8.10 20.29
C GLU A 113 39.70 6.79 19.48
N GLU A 114 40.03 5.64 20.09
CA GLU A 114 40.05 4.33 19.42
C GLU A 114 39.00 3.36 19.96
N MET A 115 38.55 3.54 21.20
CA MET A 115 37.63 2.61 21.84
C MET A 115 36.28 2.52 21.12
N VAL A 116 35.67 1.35 21.21
CA VAL A 116 34.44 1.00 20.51
C VAL A 116 33.47 0.32 21.45
N ALA A 117 32.18 0.35 21.13
CA ALA A 117 31.16 -0.28 21.95
C ALA A 117 30.38 -1.35 21.18
N ALA A 118 30.09 -2.45 21.86
CA ALA A 118 29.14 -3.45 21.40
C ALA A 118 27.83 -3.31 22.20
N THR A 119 26.68 -3.35 21.54
CA THR A 119 25.36 -3.40 22.20
C THR A 119 24.67 -4.72 21.92
N ILE A 120 24.01 -5.25 22.94
CA ILE A 120 23.46 -6.61 22.97
C ILE A 120 21.99 -6.58 23.38
N VAL A 121 21.18 -7.41 22.73
CA VAL A 121 19.87 -7.83 23.23
C VAL A 121 19.88 -9.35 23.38
N TYR A 122 19.46 -9.81 24.56
CA TYR A 122 19.19 -11.20 24.87
C TYR A 122 17.68 -11.40 24.95
N GLU A 123 17.16 -12.45 24.32
CA GLU A 123 15.74 -12.83 24.37
C GLU A 123 15.66 -14.36 24.48
N GLY A 124 14.79 -14.87 25.35
CA GLY A 124 14.61 -16.31 25.59
C GLY A 124 13.99 -16.59 26.95
N SER A 125 14.14 -17.82 27.45
CA SER A 125 13.88 -18.13 28.85
C SER A 125 14.93 -17.48 29.77
N ALA A 126 14.61 -17.31 31.05
CA ALA A 126 15.55 -16.74 32.01
C ALA A 126 16.88 -17.53 32.10
N GLU A 127 16.81 -18.86 32.00
CA GLU A 127 17.98 -19.75 32.02
C GLU A 127 18.86 -19.57 30.78
N GLU A 128 18.26 -19.60 29.58
CA GLU A 128 18.97 -19.43 28.31
C GLU A 128 19.69 -18.08 28.25
N VAL A 129 19.01 -17.01 28.66
CA VAL A 129 19.60 -15.66 28.72
C VAL A 129 20.78 -15.63 29.70
N GLY A 130 20.65 -16.25 30.87
CA GLY A 130 21.73 -16.32 31.86
C GLY A 130 22.96 -17.08 31.37
N VAL A 131 22.77 -18.19 30.66
CA VAL A 131 23.87 -18.97 30.05
C VAL A 131 24.55 -18.15 28.94
N GLN A 132 23.76 -17.52 28.08
CA GLN A 132 24.27 -16.74 26.95
C GLN A 132 25.07 -15.51 27.41
N GLU A 133 24.60 -14.80 28.43
CA GLU A 133 25.29 -13.64 29.01
C GLU A 133 26.67 -14.03 29.56
N LYS A 134 26.75 -15.11 30.35
CA LYS A 134 28.02 -15.62 30.89
C LYS A 134 28.99 -16.01 29.78
N LYS A 135 28.51 -16.71 28.75
CA LYS A 135 29.34 -17.13 27.61
C LYS A 135 29.90 -15.91 26.86
N LEU A 136 29.08 -14.91 26.56
CA LEU A 136 29.53 -13.71 25.88
C LEU A 136 30.50 -12.87 26.72
N ALA A 137 30.33 -12.82 28.04
CA ALA A 137 31.28 -12.14 28.93
C ALA A 137 32.67 -12.80 28.90
N LEU A 138 32.74 -14.14 28.91
CA LEU A 138 34.01 -14.88 28.80
C LEU A 138 34.71 -14.64 27.46
N ILE A 139 33.95 -14.62 26.36
CA ILE A 139 34.51 -14.33 25.03
C ILE A 139 34.97 -12.87 24.97
N ALA A 140 34.19 -11.92 25.52
CA ALA A 140 34.56 -10.51 25.54
C ALA A 140 35.88 -10.29 26.29
N ASP A 141 36.05 -10.89 27.48
CA ASP A 141 37.27 -10.78 28.28
C ASP A 141 38.53 -11.25 27.51
N LYS A 142 38.42 -12.36 26.75
CA LYS A 142 39.51 -12.87 25.89
C LYS A 142 40.00 -11.85 24.85
N TYR A 143 39.12 -10.97 24.38
CA TYR A 143 39.44 -9.93 23.40
C TYR A 143 39.55 -8.53 24.06
N GLY A 144 39.73 -8.47 25.38
CA GLY A 144 39.92 -7.24 26.13
C GLY A 144 38.65 -6.41 26.32
N GLY A 145 37.47 -7.00 26.13
CA GLY A 145 36.18 -6.35 26.32
C GLY A 145 35.85 -6.16 27.80
N LEU A 146 35.35 -4.97 28.14
CA LEU A 146 34.87 -4.63 29.49
C LEU A 146 33.36 -4.41 29.48
N PRO A 147 32.62 -4.82 30.53
CA PRO A 147 31.19 -4.63 30.60
C PRO A 147 30.83 -3.13 30.61
N GLY A 148 29.95 -2.70 29.71
CA GLY A 148 29.47 -1.32 29.57
C GLY A 148 28.12 -1.04 30.25
N GLY A 149 27.52 -2.06 30.85
CA GLY A 149 26.22 -2.00 31.56
C GLY A 149 24.99 -2.15 30.65
N GLU A 150 23.87 -2.53 31.26
CA GLU A 150 22.59 -2.76 30.58
C GLU A 150 22.00 -1.46 29.98
N GLU A 151 22.04 -0.35 30.74
CA GLU A 151 21.48 0.93 30.31
C GLU A 151 22.15 1.48 29.04
N SER A 152 23.46 1.30 28.89
CA SER A 152 24.20 1.66 27.67
C SER A 152 23.70 0.85 26.46
N GLY A 153 23.45 -0.45 26.66
CA GLY A 153 22.87 -1.32 25.64
C GLY A 153 21.48 -0.84 25.23
N LYS A 154 20.60 -0.64 26.21
CA LYS A 154 19.21 -0.18 26.03
C LYS A 154 19.14 1.16 25.30
N TYR A 155 19.99 2.11 25.68
CA TYR A 155 20.08 3.41 25.04
C TYR A 155 20.52 3.31 23.57
N GLY A 156 21.54 2.49 23.26
CA GLY A 156 21.98 2.28 21.87
C GLY A 156 20.89 1.69 20.97
N TYR A 157 20.04 0.80 21.49
CA TYR A 157 18.88 0.30 20.75
C TYR A 157 17.79 1.35 20.56
N ARG A 158 17.50 2.18 21.58
CA ARG A 158 16.56 3.32 21.42
C ARG A 158 17.01 4.29 20.34
N LEU A 159 18.29 4.62 20.31
CA LEU A 159 18.86 5.56 19.34
C LEU A 159 18.70 5.06 17.89
N THR A 160 18.65 3.75 17.67
CA THR A 160 18.44 3.16 16.33
C THR A 160 17.17 3.69 15.67
N PHE A 161 16.10 3.92 16.44
CA PHE A 161 14.83 4.44 15.93
C PHE A 161 14.81 5.97 15.77
N ALA A 162 15.74 6.67 16.41
CA ALA A 162 15.82 8.14 16.39
C ALA A 162 16.72 8.67 15.26
N ILE A 163 17.71 7.90 14.79
CA ILE A 163 18.70 8.36 13.80
C ILE A 163 18.06 8.86 12.51
N ALA A 164 16.94 8.28 12.06
CA ALA A 164 16.24 8.74 10.87
C ALA A 164 15.78 10.21 11.00
N TYR A 165 15.37 10.65 12.20
CA TYR A 165 14.94 12.03 12.45
C TYR A 165 16.12 13.01 12.50
N LEU A 166 17.33 12.53 12.82
CA LEU A 166 18.53 13.36 12.77
C LEU A 166 18.90 13.77 11.34
N ARG A 167 18.42 13.03 10.32
CA ARG A 167 18.57 13.42 8.92
C ARG A 167 17.80 14.70 8.63
N ASP A 168 16.51 14.72 8.95
CA ASP A 168 15.64 15.87 8.73
C ASP A 168 16.16 17.09 9.49
N LEU A 169 16.54 16.90 10.76
CA LEU A 169 17.21 17.93 11.54
C LEU A 169 18.50 18.41 10.86
N GLY A 170 19.35 17.50 10.39
CA GLY A 170 20.58 17.85 9.68
C GLY A 170 20.31 18.71 8.45
N MET A 171 19.28 18.40 7.67
CA MET A 171 18.92 19.14 6.46
C MET A 171 18.56 20.60 6.77
N ASP A 172 17.90 20.87 7.91
CA ASP A 172 17.60 22.24 8.37
C ASP A 172 18.89 23.07 8.65
N TYR A 173 20.01 22.41 8.94
CA TYR A 173 21.30 23.05 9.22
C TYR A 173 22.33 22.85 8.09
N SER A 174 21.86 22.63 6.87
CA SER A 174 22.70 22.43 5.68
C SER A 174 23.62 21.22 5.78
N VAL A 175 23.20 20.17 6.49
CA VAL A 175 23.90 18.88 6.56
C VAL A 175 23.08 17.83 5.82
N MET A 176 23.69 17.16 4.86
CA MET A 176 23.08 16.02 4.18
C MET A 176 23.85 14.76 4.50
N GLY A 177 23.15 13.63 4.52
CA GLY A 177 23.77 12.34 4.77
C GLY A 177 22.79 11.19 4.65
N GLU A 178 23.33 10.04 4.33
CA GLU A 178 22.59 8.79 4.15
C GLU A 178 23.38 7.68 4.81
N SER A 179 22.70 6.57 5.05
CA SER A 179 23.34 5.31 5.37
C SER A 179 23.41 4.39 4.16
N PHE A 180 24.44 3.55 4.16
CA PHE A 180 24.58 2.48 3.17
C PHE A 180 25.25 1.26 3.79
N GLU A 181 25.19 0.13 3.10
CA GLU A 181 25.48 -1.15 3.72
C GLU A 181 26.00 -2.19 2.73
N THR A 182 26.63 -3.23 3.29
CA THR A 182 27.21 -4.36 2.57
C THR A 182 27.34 -5.57 3.51
N SER A 183 27.51 -6.76 2.95
CA SER A 183 28.03 -7.93 3.67
C SER A 183 29.41 -8.30 3.16
N VAL A 184 30.27 -8.78 4.05
CA VAL A 184 31.67 -9.07 3.71
C VAL A 184 32.21 -10.26 4.51
N PRO A 185 33.08 -11.11 3.92
CA PRO A 185 33.78 -12.16 4.65
C PRO A 185 34.60 -11.64 5.83
N TRP A 186 34.73 -12.47 6.89
CA TRP A 186 35.38 -12.08 8.15
C TRP A 186 36.81 -11.57 8.01
N ASP A 187 37.60 -12.16 7.11
CA ASP A 187 39.00 -11.79 6.84
C ASP A 187 39.14 -10.40 6.20
N ARG A 188 38.04 -9.84 5.65
CA ARG A 188 38.05 -8.55 4.95
C ARG A 188 37.31 -7.43 5.68
N VAL A 189 36.57 -7.71 6.76
CA VAL A 189 35.78 -6.70 7.51
C VAL A 189 36.63 -5.48 7.88
N LYS A 190 37.81 -5.70 8.50
CA LYS A 190 38.66 -4.60 8.98
C LYS A 190 39.19 -3.75 7.82
N THR A 191 39.68 -4.40 6.76
CA THR A 191 40.19 -3.74 5.55
C THR A 191 39.09 -2.96 4.83
N LEU A 192 37.91 -3.55 4.64
CA LEU A 192 36.76 -2.90 4.01
C LEU A 192 36.34 -1.64 4.79
N CYS A 193 36.16 -1.75 6.11
CA CYS A 193 35.79 -0.60 6.95
C CYS A 193 36.83 0.53 6.87
N HIS A 194 38.12 0.19 6.84
CA HIS A 194 39.19 1.17 6.72
C HIS A 194 39.17 1.85 5.35
N ASN A 195 39.24 1.08 4.27
CA ASN A 195 39.41 1.60 2.92
C ASN A 195 38.21 2.43 2.46
N VAL A 196 36.98 1.96 2.71
CA VAL A 196 35.76 2.70 2.35
C VAL A 196 35.74 4.08 3.03
N LYS A 197 36.11 4.15 4.31
CA LYS A 197 36.21 5.44 5.01
C LYS A 197 37.30 6.35 4.42
N GLN A 198 38.43 5.79 4.01
CA GLN A 198 39.51 6.56 3.38
C GLN A 198 39.09 7.10 2.02
N VAL A 199 38.41 6.28 1.20
CA VAL A 199 37.88 6.71 -0.10
C VAL A 199 36.89 7.86 0.07
N ILE A 200 35.93 7.76 1.00
CA ILE A 200 34.97 8.84 1.25
C ILE A 200 35.69 10.14 1.66
N ARG A 201 36.67 10.06 2.57
CA ARG A 201 37.46 11.24 2.98
C ARG A 201 38.23 11.85 1.81
N ARG A 202 38.82 11.01 0.95
CA ARG A 202 39.58 11.45 -0.22
C ARG A 202 38.67 12.12 -1.25
N GLU A 203 37.56 11.49 -1.61
CA GLU A 203 36.61 12.00 -2.61
C GLU A 203 35.90 13.27 -2.12
N ALA A 204 35.57 13.35 -0.83
CA ALA A 204 35.03 14.58 -0.22
C ALA A 204 36.00 15.75 -0.36
N LYS A 205 37.28 15.55 -0.01
CA LYS A 205 38.33 16.57 -0.17
C LYS A 205 38.52 16.96 -1.63
N ALA A 206 38.56 15.97 -2.54
CA ALA A 206 38.71 16.21 -3.97
C ALA A 206 37.52 16.96 -4.59
N SER A 207 36.33 16.86 -3.97
CA SER A 207 35.10 17.52 -4.42
C SER A 207 34.88 18.87 -3.73
N GLY A 208 35.92 19.43 -3.08
CA GLY A 208 35.89 20.78 -2.51
C GLY A 208 35.19 20.90 -1.16
N ILE A 209 34.88 19.79 -0.49
CA ILE A 209 34.31 19.83 0.86
C ILE A 209 35.41 20.24 1.86
N THR A 210 35.32 21.46 2.37
CA THR A 210 36.29 22.05 3.30
C THR A 210 35.94 21.86 4.78
N ARG A 211 34.66 21.64 5.08
CA ARG A 211 34.16 21.39 6.43
C ARG A 211 34.35 19.92 6.85
N PRO A 212 34.43 19.61 8.15
CA PRO A 212 34.48 18.24 8.63
C PRO A 212 33.30 17.40 8.12
N ILE A 213 33.60 16.15 7.75
CA ILE A 213 32.60 15.16 7.33
C ILE A 213 32.42 14.09 8.40
N LEU A 214 31.23 13.47 8.43
CA LEU A 214 30.93 12.29 9.23
C LEU A 214 31.16 11.04 8.38
N VAL A 215 32.00 10.10 8.81
CA VAL A 215 32.21 8.82 8.10
C VAL A 215 32.42 7.68 9.09
N SER A 216 31.30 7.09 9.50
CA SER A 216 31.26 6.05 10.52
C SER A 216 30.81 4.71 9.95
N CYS A 217 31.18 3.61 10.62
CA CYS A 217 30.70 2.28 10.34
C CYS A 217 30.33 1.51 11.62
N ARG A 218 29.45 0.53 11.48
CA ARG A 218 29.16 -0.47 12.52
C ARG A 218 28.96 -1.85 11.92
N VAL A 219 29.30 -2.90 12.67
CA VAL A 219 28.91 -4.27 12.36
C VAL A 219 27.53 -4.51 12.95
N THR A 220 26.54 -4.88 12.13
CA THR A 220 25.13 -4.97 12.53
C THR A 220 24.58 -6.39 12.61
N GLN A 221 25.16 -7.32 11.84
CA GLN A 221 24.76 -8.72 11.80
C GLN A 221 25.97 -9.62 11.72
N VAL A 222 25.83 -10.81 12.31
CA VAL A 222 26.89 -11.81 12.48
C VAL A 222 26.44 -13.10 11.80
N TYR A 223 27.22 -13.56 10.83
CA TYR A 223 27.01 -14.81 10.11
C TYR A 223 28.22 -15.73 10.29
N ASP A 224 28.04 -17.02 10.02
CA ASP A 224 29.14 -17.98 10.07
C ASP A 224 30.30 -17.57 9.14
N SER A 225 29.98 -17.11 7.92
CA SER A 225 30.96 -16.78 6.89
C SER A 225 31.38 -15.31 6.85
N GLY A 226 30.71 -14.41 7.58
CA GLY A 226 31.01 -12.98 7.50
C GLY A 226 30.09 -12.11 8.34
N ALA A 227 30.05 -10.82 7.99
CA ALA A 227 29.30 -9.82 8.74
C ALA A 227 28.60 -8.83 7.82
N CYS A 228 27.50 -8.24 8.31
CA CYS A 228 26.93 -7.03 7.72
C CYS A 228 27.63 -5.79 8.30
N VAL A 229 28.09 -4.92 7.42
CA VAL A 229 28.69 -3.62 7.77
C VAL A 229 27.77 -2.51 7.28
N TYR A 230 27.46 -1.58 8.17
CA TYR A 230 26.58 -0.45 7.94
C TYR A 230 27.36 0.85 8.13
N PHE A 231 27.37 1.70 7.12
CA PHE A 231 28.06 2.98 7.09
C PHE A 231 27.09 4.15 7.21
N TYR A 232 27.59 5.26 7.74
CA TYR A 232 26.95 6.57 7.66
C TYR A 232 27.94 7.55 7.05
N PHE A 233 27.49 8.29 6.04
CA PHE A 233 28.23 9.38 5.44
C PHE A 233 27.37 10.64 5.46
N GLY A 234 27.94 11.74 5.94
CA GLY A 234 27.29 13.05 5.84
C GLY A 234 28.29 14.20 5.85
N PHE A 235 27.88 15.32 5.27
CA PHE A 235 28.70 16.53 5.18
C PHE A 235 27.84 17.78 5.16
N ASN A 236 28.44 18.92 5.51
CA ASN A 236 27.80 20.21 5.41
C ASN A 236 27.93 20.77 3.98
N TYR A 237 26.80 21.02 3.32
CA TYR A 237 26.74 21.38 1.90
C TYR A 237 26.65 22.88 1.61
N ARG A 238 26.72 23.76 2.62
CA ARG A 238 26.47 25.21 2.46
C ARG A 238 27.40 25.91 1.46
N ASP A 239 28.62 25.40 1.26
CA ASP A 239 29.61 25.99 0.35
C ASP A 239 29.94 25.06 -0.83
N VAL A 240 29.09 24.06 -1.09
CA VAL A 240 29.31 23.03 -2.11
C VAL A 240 28.41 23.31 -3.30
N HIS A 241 29.01 23.49 -4.49
CA HIS A 241 28.28 23.56 -5.75
C HIS A 241 27.70 22.18 -6.08
N GLU A 242 26.43 22.12 -6.50
CA GLU A 242 25.73 20.88 -6.87
C GLU A 242 25.91 19.75 -5.83
N PRO A 243 25.43 19.94 -4.58
CA PRO A 243 25.76 19.03 -3.48
C PRO A 243 25.20 17.62 -3.66
N LEU A 244 24.12 17.45 -4.43
CA LEU A 244 23.57 16.14 -4.79
C LEU A 244 24.52 15.36 -5.70
N GLU A 245 25.11 15.99 -6.71
CA GLU A 245 26.05 15.33 -7.62
C GLU A 245 27.36 14.95 -6.90
N VAL A 246 27.83 15.83 -6.01
CA VAL A 246 28.98 15.55 -5.15
C VAL A 246 28.69 14.35 -4.24
N TYR A 247 27.49 14.30 -3.65
CA TYR A 247 27.07 13.17 -2.84
C TYR A 247 27.05 11.86 -3.65
N ASP A 248 26.41 11.86 -4.82
CA ASP A 248 26.27 10.68 -5.68
C ASP A 248 27.64 10.16 -6.16
N LYS A 249 28.56 11.07 -6.49
CA LYS A 249 29.94 10.71 -6.84
C LYS A 249 30.67 10.02 -5.68
N ILE A 250 30.54 10.55 -4.47
CA ILE A 250 31.21 9.99 -3.28
C ILE A 250 30.57 8.64 -2.90
N GLU A 251 29.25 8.50 -2.94
CA GLU A 251 28.57 7.21 -2.66
C GLU A 251 28.94 6.16 -3.72
N THR A 252 28.99 6.54 -4.99
CA THR A 252 29.42 5.68 -6.09
C THR A 252 30.85 5.17 -5.88
N ALA A 253 31.79 6.06 -5.52
CA ALA A 253 33.15 5.67 -5.21
C ALA A 253 33.25 4.77 -3.96
N ALA A 254 32.45 5.05 -2.93
CA ALA A 254 32.36 4.19 -1.75
C ALA A 254 31.83 2.79 -2.11
N ARG A 255 30.85 2.69 -3.01
CA ARG A 255 30.31 1.42 -3.51
C ARG A 255 31.33 0.64 -4.33
N ASP A 256 32.08 1.31 -5.20
CA ASP A 256 33.17 0.68 -5.95
C ASP A 256 34.25 0.12 -5.00
N GLU A 257 34.62 0.87 -3.96
CA GLU A 257 35.57 0.41 -2.96
C GLU A 257 35.03 -0.77 -2.13
N ILE A 258 33.74 -0.77 -1.79
CA ILE A 258 33.08 -1.92 -1.14
C ILE A 258 33.28 -3.18 -1.99
N LEU A 259 32.97 -3.12 -3.28
CA LEU A 259 33.09 -4.27 -4.19
C LEU A 259 34.56 -4.69 -4.37
N ALA A 260 35.48 -3.72 -4.49
CA ALA A 260 36.92 -3.99 -4.58
C ALA A 260 37.46 -4.69 -3.32
N CYS A 261 36.95 -4.34 -2.15
CA CYS A 261 37.26 -5.01 -0.88
C CYS A 261 36.56 -6.37 -0.71
N GLY A 262 35.76 -6.83 -1.68
CA GLY A 262 35.01 -8.09 -1.61
C GLY A 262 33.75 -8.04 -0.76
N GLY A 263 33.22 -6.85 -0.52
CA GLY A 263 31.86 -6.68 0.00
C GLY A 263 30.82 -6.95 -1.09
N SER A 264 29.60 -7.29 -0.67
CA SER A 264 28.45 -7.41 -1.56
C SER A 264 27.90 -6.03 -1.95
N ILE A 265 27.17 -5.99 -3.06
CA ILE A 265 26.50 -4.77 -3.55
C ILE A 265 25.50 -4.19 -2.54
N SER A 266 24.82 -5.06 -1.79
CA SER A 266 23.82 -4.75 -0.77
C SER A 266 23.64 -6.01 0.08
N HIS A 267 23.48 -5.86 1.39
CA HIS A 267 23.03 -6.95 2.25
C HIS A 267 21.51 -6.95 2.44
N HIS A 268 20.86 -5.79 2.53
CA HIS A 268 19.40 -5.71 2.74
C HIS A 268 18.68 -4.48 2.17
N HIS A 269 19.38 -3.43 1.71
CA HIS A 269 18.69 -2.28 1.09
C HIS A 269 18.16 -2.60 -0.31
N GLY A 270 18.63 -3.69 -0.92
CA GLY A 270 18.29 -4.07 -2.29
C GLY A 270 19.12 -3.30 -3.31
N VAL A 271 18.76 -3.46 -4.58
CA VAL A 271 19.45 -2.88 -5.72
C VAL A 271 18.70 -1.64 -6.23
N GLY A 272 17.39 -1.78 -6.45
CA GLY A 272 16.54 -0.75 -7.01
C GLY A 272 17.06 -0.18 -8.32
N LYS A 273 16.81 1.11 -8.51
CA LYS A 273 17.42 1.86 -9.63
C LYS A 273 18.84 2.34 -9.30
N LEU A 274 19.09 2.63 -8.02
CA LEU A 274 20.32 3.22 -7.52
C LEU A 274 21.54 2.35 -7.82
N ARG A 275 21.45 1.04 -7.56
CA ARG A 275 22.62 0.14 -7.65
C ARG A 275 22.66 -0.68 -8.94
N LYS A 276 21.78 -0.39 -9.88
CA LYS A 276 21.62 -1.14 -11.13
C LYS A 276 22.94 -1.28 -11.90
N GLN A 277 23.75 -0.22 -11.93
CA GLN A 277 24.99 -0.20 -12.73
C GLN A 277 26.03 -1.25 -12.30
N TRP A 278 25.99 -1.74 -11.05
CA TRP A 278 26.91 -2.76 -10.55
C TRP A 278 26.39 -4.20 -10.70
N MET A 279 25.15 -4.39 -11.15
CA MET A 279 24.56 -5.73 -11.32
C MET A 279 25.36 -6.62 -12.29
N PRO A 280 25.85 -6.13 -13.45
CA PRO A 280 26.65 -6.96 -14.35
C PRO A 280 27.91 -7.52 -13.69
N ARG A 281 28.56 -6.73 -12.81
CA ARG A 281 29.74 -7.18 -12.06
C ARG A 281 29.39 -8.12 -10.92
N THR A 282 28.18 -8.02 -10.37
CA THR A 282 27.74 -8.82 -9.21
C THR A 282 27.28 -10.21 -9.60
N ILE A 283 26.39 -10.32 -10.59
CA ILE A 283 25.73 -11.59 -10.96
C ILE A 283 26.07 -12.08 -12.38
N GLY A 284 26.88 -11.32 -13.13
CA GLY A 284 27.26 -11.63 -14.51
C GLY A 284 26.13 -11.44 -15.52
N GLU A 285 26.50 -11.43 -16.80
CA GLU A 285 25.53 -11.28 -17.91
C GLU A 285 24.53 -12.44 -17.99
N VAL A 286 24.96 -13.66 -17.67
CA VAL A 286 24.07 -14.84 -17.62
C VAL A 286 23.03 -14.68 -16.52
N GLY A 287 23.43 -14.25 -15.32
CA GLY A 287 22.49 -13.99 -14.22
C GLY A 287 21.48 -12.91 -14.59
N ILE A 288 21.93 -11.82 -15.22
CA ILE A 288 21.04 -10.79 -15.75
C ILE A 288 20.08 -11.36 -16.80
N SER A 289 20.56 -12.20 -17.72
CA SER A 289 19.73 -12.83 -18.74
C SER A 289 18.65 -13.72 -18.13
N VAL A 290 18.97 -14.47 -17.07
CA VAL A 290 18.00 -15.29 -16.34
C VAL A 290 16.93 -14.42 -15.70
N LEU A 291 17.32 -13.33 -15.01
CA LEU A 291 16.34 -12.40 -14.42
C LEU A 291 15.44 -11.76 -15.48
N LYS A 292 15.99 -11.40 -16.64
CA LYS A 292 15.21 -10.88 -17.78
C LYS A 292 14.24 -11.92 -18.32
N ALA A 293 14.68 -13.17 -18.48
CA ALA A 293 13.82 -14.25 -18.97
C ALA A 293 12.63 -14.49 -18.04
N ILE A 294 12.89 -14.55 -16.73
CA ILE A 294 11.83 -14.66 -15.70
C ILE A 294 10.88 -13.46 -15.79
N LYS A 295 11.40 -12.23 -15.87
CA LYS A 295 10.59 -11.01 -15.97
C LYS A 295 9.70 -11.02 -17.21
N ASN A 296 10.23 -11.42 -18.36
CA ASN A 296 9.51 -11.45 -19.63
C ASN A 296 8.41 -12.52 -19.63
N GLU A 297 8.66 -13.66 -18.97
CA GLU A 297 7.65 -14.71 -18.83
C GLU A 297 6.51 -14.29 -17.90
N LEU A 298 6.84 -13.66 -16.76
CA LEU A 298 5.87 -13.31 -15.73
C LEU A 298 5.12 -12.00 -16.00
N ASP A 299 5.73 -11.05 -16.70
CA ASP A 299 5.07 -9.79 -17.12
C ASP A 299 5.56 -9.39 -18.53
N PRO A 300 4.99 -10.03 -19.58
CA PRO A 300 5.38 -9.82 -20.99
C PRO A 300 4.93 -8.47 -21.55
N GLN A 301 3.97 -7.79 -20.92
CA GLN A 301 3.41 -6.52 -21.42
C GLN A 301 4.04 -5.28 -20.76
N VAL A 302 5.06 -5.45 -19.92
CA VAL A 302 5.74 -4.36 -19.18
C VAL A 302 4.73 -3.55 -18.34
N GLY A 303 3.77 -4.23 -17.71
CA GLY A 303 2.72 -3.58 -16.91
C GLY A 303 3.22 -3.07 -15.56
N ILE A 304 4.28 -3.68 -15.00
CA ILE A 304 4.77 -3.37 -13.67
C ILE A 304 6.16 -2.72 -13.74
N GLY A 305 6.20 -1.39 -13.67
CA GLY A 305 7.35 -0.54 -13.98
C GLY A 305 8.17 -0.02 -12.79
N ILE A 306 7.99 -0.54 -11.58
CA ILE A 306 8.70 -0.05 -10.39
C ILE A 306 9.97 -0.91 -10.20
N GLY A 307 11.15 -0.28 -10.31
CA GLY A 307 12.44 -0.93 -10.00
C GLY A 307 13.16 -1.64 -11.16
N ARG A 308 13.43 -0.97 -12.29
CA ARG A 308 14.10 -1.56 -13.48
C ARG A 308 15.51 -2.13 -13.18
N LEU A 309 15.60 -3.36 -12.69
CA LEU A 309 16.84 -4.10 -12.41
C LEU A 309 17.62 -4.48 -13.69
N ALA A 310 16.96 -4.49 -14.87
CA ALA A 310 17.59 -4.86 -16.13
C ALA A 310 17.00 -4.09 -17.32
N CYS A 311 17.82 -3.40 -18.11
CA CYS A 311 17.42 -2.91 -19.44
C CYS A 311 18.68 -2.59 -20.28
N PRO A 312 18.86 -3.15 -21.48
CA PRO A 312 19.70 -2.58 -22.53
C PRO A 312 18.90 -1.56 -23.37
N SER A 313 19.62 -0.58 -23.89
CA SER A 313 19.23 0.51 -24.79
C SER A 313 17.95 0.33 -25.63
N ILE A 314 16.95 1.18 -25.40
CA ILE A 314 15.97 1.56 -26.42
C ILE A 314 16.38 2.93 -26.94
N ARG A 315 16.57 2.99 -28.27
CA ARG A 315 16.91 4.19 -29.04
C ARG A 315 15.93 5.33 -28.76
N ALA A 316 16.49 6.53 -28.72
CA ALA A 316 15.81 7.80 -28.59
C ALA A 316 14.56 7.93 -29.47
N ALA A 317 13.43 8.24 -28.83
CA ALA A 317 12.37 9.03 -29.44
C ALA A 317 12.36 10.38 -28.69
N ARG A 318 12.67 11.44 -29.43
CA ARG A 318 12.76 12.81 -28.95
C ARG A 318 11.39 13.33 -28.51
N GLY A 319 11.41 14.16 -27.47
CA GLY A 319 10.49 15.29 -27.32
C GLY A 319 9.33 15.07 -26.37
N VAL A 320 9.58 15.22 -25.06
CA VAL A 320 8.64 15.88 -24.14
C VAL A 320 9.47 16.66 -23.11
N SER A 321 9.09 17.91 -22.92
CA SER A 321 9.74 18.92 -22.09
C SER A 321 9.76 18.57 -20.60
N GLU A 322 10.86 18.94 -19.96
CA GLU A 322 11.03 19.07 -18.52
C GLU A 322 9.96 20.01 -17.95
N ASN A 323 9.20 19.52 -16.96
CA ASN A 323 8.76 20.26 -15.76
C ASN A 323 7.82 19.37 -14.97
N GLU A 324 8.27 18.91 -13.79
CA GLU A 324 7.51 18.80 -12.53
C GLU A 324 8.30 17.93 -11.53
N HIS A 325 9.22 18.59 -10.80
CA HIS A 325 9.81 18.09 -9.57
C HIS A 325 9.25 18.89 -8.40
N GLN A 326 8.36 18.25 -7.64
CA GLN A 326 7.90 18.51 -6.26
C GLN A 326 6.60 17.70 -6.14
N SER A 327 6.36 16.80 -5.19
CA SER A 327 6.63 16.85 -3.77
C SER A 327 6.26 15.49 -3.15
N PHE A 328 7.16 14.85 -2.41
CA PHE A 328 6.82 13.79 -1.47
C PHE A 328 7.60 14.00 -0.17
N SER A 329 7.05 14.82 0.71
CA SER A 329 7.43 14.88 2.11
C SER A 329 6.16 14.95 2.95
N ARG A 330 5.92 13.90 3.75
CA ARG A 330 5.11 13.83 4.99
C ARG A 330 4.33 12.51 5.04
N ALA A 331 4.97 11.49 5.59
CA ALA A 331 4.26 10.49 6.39
C ALA A 331 4.62 10.78 7.86
N ARG A 332 3.68 11.40 8.58
CA ARG A 332 3.72 11.54 10.05
C ARG A 332 2.61 10.67 10.63
N HIS A 333 2.98 9.97 11.71
CA HIS A 333 2.13 9.32 12.72
C HIS A 333 1.40 8.02 12.31
N LEU A 334 2.01 6.91 12.71
CA LEU A 334 1.31 5.78 13.33
C LEU A 334 1.64 5.85 14.83
N ASP A 335 0.63 6.16 15.65
CA ASP A 335 0.72 6.07 17.10
C ASP A 335 0.50 4.62 17.55
N MET A 336 1.10 4.32 18.70
CA MET A 336 1.49 3.00 19.18
C MET A 336 0.32 2.14 19.65
N GLY A 337 0.36 0.85 19.27
CA GLY A 337 -0.54 -0.16 19.84
C GLY A 337 -0.33 -1.58 19.35
N THR A 338 0.88 -2.00 18.95
CA THR A 338 1.21 -3.43 18.76
C THR A 338 2.72 -3.61 18.69
N GLN A 339 3.29 -4.29 19.69
CA GLN A 339 4.73 -4.52 19.80
C GLN A 339 5.16 -5.63 18.82
N LEU A 340 6.13 -5.29 17.97
CA LEU A 340 6.60 -6.06 16.83
C LEU A 340 7.20 -7.43 17.20
N CYS A 341 6.62 -8.50 16.68
CA CYS A 341 7.20 -9.86 16.62
C CYS A 341 8.32 -9.93 15.57
N ARG A 342 9.31 -10.80 15.79
CA ARG A 342 10.34 -11.13 14.78
C ARG A 342 9.71 -11.94 13.65
N VAL A 343 9.83 -11.45 12.42
CA VAL A 343 9.22 -11.99 11.21
C VAL A 343 10.29 -12.66 10.35
N CYS A 344 10.12 -13.93 10.01
CA CYS A 344 10.86 -14.58 8.92
C CYS A 344 9.84 -15.17 7.93
N VAL A 345 9.90 -14.67 6.69
CA VAL A 345 8.83 -14.78 5.70
C VAL A 345 9.02 -16.02 4.84
N THR A 346 8.01 -16.89 4.77
CA THR A 346 7.85 -17.82 3.65
C THR A 346 6.77 -17.24 2.74
N ILE A 347 7.18 -16.80 1.55
CA ILE A 347 6.24 -16.22 0.58
C ILE A 347 5.40 -17.36 0.02
N HIS A 348 4.08 -17.20 -0.03
CA HIS A 348 3.26 -18.07 -0.87
C HIS A 348 2.94 -17.35 -2.15
N LEU A 349 3.51 -17.88 -3.23
CA LEU A 349 2.99 -17.61 -4.54
C LEU A 349 1.75 -18.47 -4.72
N LYS A 350 0.58 -17.83 -4.71
CA LYS A 350 -0.31 -18.11 -5.84
C LYS A 350 0.45 -17.55 -7.03
N MET A 351 1.24 -18.40 -7.68
CA MET A 351 1.53 -18.13 -9.08
C MET A 351 0.15 -17.84 -9.67
N PRO A 352 -0.07 -16.73 -10.39
CA PRO A 352 -1.05 -16.84 -11.43
C PRO A 352 -0.56 -18.07 -12.18
N LEU A 353 -1.33 -19.15 -12.16
CA LEU A 353 -1.28 -20.02 -13.32
C LEU A 353 -1.26 -19.02 -14.46
N LEU A 354 -0.19 -19.01 -15.26
CA LEU A 354 -0.26 -18.40 -16.58
C LEU A 354 -1.68 -18.73 -17.03
N PRO A 355 -2.56 -17.73 -17.32
CA PRO A 355 -3.83 -18.07 -17.92
C PRO A 355 -3.48 -19.07 -19.02
N PRO A 356 -4.04 -20.28 -18.97
CA PRO A 356 -3.41 -21.49 -19.51
C PRO A 356 -3.14 -21.37 -21.00
N GLN A 357 -2.00 -20.78 -21.39
CA GLN A 357 -1.97 -19.96 -22.60
C GLN A 357 -3.12 -18.92 -22.57
N CYS A 358 -2.93 -17.75 -23.17
CA CYS A 358 -4.06 -17.21 -23.93
C CYS A 358 -4.31 -18.15 -25.12
N ARG A 359 -4.78 -19.38 -24.85
CA ARG A 359 -6.09 -19.70 -25.35
C ARG A 359 -6.99 -18.73 -24.57
N PHE A 360 -7.27 -17.54 -25.10
CA PHE A 360 -8.44 -17.43 -25.97
C PHE A 360 -8.90 -18.80 -26.51
N ALA A 361 -9.25 -19.73 -25.61
CA ALA A 361 -10.56 -20.28 -25.71
C ALA A 361 -11.38 -19.00 -25.65
N SER A 362 -11.99 -18.66 -26.77
CA SER A 362 -13.41 -18.38 -26.76
C SER A 362 -14.05 -19.26 -25.67
N ARG A 363 -13.92 -18.86 -24.40
CA ARG A 363 -14.69 -19.44 -23.32
C ARG A 363 -16.01 -18.82 -23.62
N ALA A 364 -16.78 -19.56 -24.41
CA ALA A 364 -18.13 -19.22 -24.77
C ALA A 364 -18.77 -18.83 -23.45
N VAL A 365 -19.02 -17.54 -23.31
CA VAL A 365 -19.91 -17.02 -22.30
C VAL A 365 -21.16 -17.88 -22.42
N THR A 366 -21.38 -18.74 -21.44
CA THR A 366 -22.47 -19.72 -21.47
C THR A 366 -23.83 -19.03 -21.37
N SER A 367 -23.87 -17.72 -21.11
CA SER A 367 -25.09 -16.94 -21.20
C SER A 367 -25.46 -16.66 -22.67
N SER A 368 -26.40 -17.49 -23.15
CA SER A 368 -27.23 -17.21 -24.33
C SER A 368 -28.08 -15.93 -24.18
N GLU A 369 -28.18 -15.38 -22.96
CA GLU A 369 -28.89 -14.13 -22.69
C GLU A 369 -28.10 -12.94 -23.25
N VAL A 370 -28.72 -12.21 -24.19
CA VAL A 370 -28.21 -10.90 -24.63
C VAL A 370 -28.37 -9.93 -23.46
N LEU A 371 -27.26 -9.36 -22.98
CA LEU A 371 -27.33 -8.30 -21.98
C LEU A 371 -27.99 -7.06 -22.62
N ILE A 372 -29.07 -6.59 -22.03
CA ILE A 372 -29.78 -5.34 -22.33
C ILE A 372 -28.80 -4.16 -22.29
N CYS A 373 -27.77 -4.23 -21.43
CA CYS A 373 -26.77 -3.17 -21.32
C CYS A 373 -25.98 -2.94 -22.61
N SER A 374 -25.88 -3.92 -23.53
CA SER A 374 -25.18 -3.78 -24.82
C SER A 374 -25.64 -2.56 -25.62
N LYS A 375 -26.94 -2.23 -25.55
CA LYS A 375 -27.52 -1.06 -26.22
C LYS A 375 -27.05 0.27 -25.64
N LEU A 376 -26.70 0.29 -24.35
CA LEU A 376 -26.28 1.50 -23.64
C LEU A 376 -24.76 1.74 -23.71
N LEU A 377 -23.96 0.73 -24.04
CA LEU A 377 -22.51 0.86 -24.11
C LEU A 377 -22.08 1.90 -25.16
N PRO A 378 -21.24 2.89 -24.82
CA PRO A 378 -20.70 3.82 -25.80
C PRO A 378 -19.78 3.08 -26.79
N PRO A 379 -19.72 3.49 -28.07
CA PRO A 379 -18.79 2.89 -29.02
C PRO A 379 -17.35 3.22 -28.64
N LEU A 380 -16.43 2.26 -28.85
CA LEU A 380 -15.00 2.50 -28.73
C LEU A 380 -14.54 3.47 -29.83
N SER A 381 -13.92 4.59 -29.46
CA SER A 381 -13.38 5.56 -30.42
C SER A 381 -12.05 6.15 -29.93
N GLU A 382 -11.07 6.24 -30.84
CA GLU A 382 -9.79 6.92 -30.58
C GLU A 382 -9.94 8.46 -30.48
N SER A 383 -11.13 8.99 -30.81
CA SER A 383 -11.42 10.44 -30.74
C SER A 383 -11.85 10.92 -29.36
N LEU A 384 -12.21 10.01 -28.44
CA LEU A 384 -12.74 10.37 -27.12
C LEU A 384 -11.61 10.83 -26.19
N ARG A 385 -11.90 11.87 -25.40
CA ARG A 385 -10.96 12.44 -24.41
C ARG A 385 -11.32 11.97 -23.00
N LYS A 386 -10.32 12.03 -22.09
CA LYS A 386 -10.51 11.73 -20.67
C LYS A 386 -11.66 12.56 -20.08
N GLY A 387 -12.63 11.87 -19.50
CA GLY A 387 -13.79 12.44 -18.84
C GLY A 387 -15.04 12.51 -19.72
N GLU A 388 -15.00 12.05 -20.98
CA GLU A 388 -16.16 12.05 -21.88
C GLU A 388 -17.02 10.78 -21.75
N CYS A 389 -16.49 9.71 -21.17
CA CYS A 389 -17.23 8.46 -20.90
C CYS A 389 -17.85 8.42 -19.50
N GLY A 390 -17.75 9.52 -18.75
CA GLY A 390 -18.50 9.79 -17.53
C GLY A 390 -17.60 10.02 -16.32
N ARG A 391 -18.03 10.92 -15.44
CA ARG A 391 -17.36 11.26 -14.18
C ARG A 391 -18.36 11.04 -13.04
N ILE A 392 -18.17 10.00 -12.24
CA ILE A 392 -19.17 9.59 -11.24
C ILE A 392 -18.76 10.11 -9.86
N GLY A 393 -19.71 10.72 -9.15
CA GLY A 393 -19.53 11.16 -7.76
C GLY A 393 -20.26 10.25 -6.78
N VAL A 394 -19.53 9.58 -5.89
CA VAL A 394 -20.08 8.73 -4.83
C VAL A 394 -20.03 9.47 -3.50
N PHE A 395 -21.19 9.75 -2.94
CA PHE A 395 -21.38 10.37 -1.62
C PHE A 395 -21.76 9.28 -0.62
N GLY A 396 -20.78 8.89 0.19
CA GLY A 396 -20.92 7.73 1.05
C GLY A 396 -19.72 7.51 1.94
N GLY A 397 -19.87 6.58 2.88
CA GLY A 397 -18.85 6.26 3.86
C GLY A 397 -19.06 6.98 5.18
N SER A 398 -18.59 6.28 6.22
CA SER A 398 -18.61 6.64 7.63
C SER A 398 -17.46 5.93 8.32
N SER A 399 -17.22 6.24 9.59
CA SER A 399 -16.23 5.55 10.43
C SER A 399 -16.39 4.02 10.45
N LEU A 400 -17.62 3.53 10.27
CA LEU A 400 -17.96 2.10 10.29
C LEU A 400 -18.06 1.48 8.89
N TYR A 401 -18.54 2.22 7.89
CA TYR A 401 -18.91 1.65 6.59
C TYR A 401 -18.06 2.23 5.44
N THR A 402 -16.78 1.89 5.40
CA THR A 402 -15.85 2.33 4.34
C THR A 402 -15.92 1.46 3.08
N GLY A 403 -16.38 0.22 3.16
CA GLY A 403 -16.45 -0.70 2.02
C GLY A 403 -17.59 -0.40 1.04
N ALA A 404 -18.73 0.09 1.52
CA ALA A 404 -19.90 0.39 0.70
C ALA A 404 -19.62 1.44 -0.41
N PRO A 405 -19.08 2.64 -0.09
CA PRO A 405 -18.74 3.62 -1.14
C PRO A 405 -17.64 3.10 -2.08
N TYR A 406 -16.73 2.25 -1.60
CA TYR A 406 -15.71 1.61 -2.43
C TYR A 406 -16.32 0.68 -3.48
N PHE A 407 -17.25 -0.20 -3.11
CA PHE A 407 -17.88 -1.13 -4.06
C PHE A 407 -18.70 -0.38 -5.12
N ALA A 408 -19.43 0.66 -4.74
CA ALA A 408 -20.13 1.51 -5.71
C ALA A 408 -19.16 2.21 -6.67
N ALA A 409 -18.07 2.76 -6.14
CA ALA A 409 -17.07 3.47 -6.92
C ALA A 409 -16.30 2.53 -7.88
N MET A 410 -15.81 1.39 -7.39
CA MET A 410 -15.09 0.43 -8.21
C MET A 410 -15.99 -0.24 -9.25
N THR A 411 -17.26 -0.44 -8.96
CA THR A 411 -18.20 -0.94 -9.96
C THR A 411 -18.39 0.07 -11.07
N SER A 412 -18.51 1.36 -10.74
CA SER A 412 -18.58 2.43 -11.74
C SER A 412 -17.34 2.40 -12.67
N LEU A 413 -16.15 2.18 -12.11
CA LEU A 413 -14.91 2.03 -12.88
C LEU A 413 -14.81 0.73 -13.68
N LYS A 414 -15.45 -0.38 -13.25
CA LYS A 414 -15.32 -1.72 -13.85
C LYS A 414 -16.48 -2.12 -14.77
N VAL A 415 -17.60 -1.39 -14.80
CA VAL A 415 -18.73 -1.58 -15.75
C VAL A 415 -18.34 -1.10 -17.16
N ALA A 416 -17.09 -1.31 -17.50
CA ALA A 416 -16.25 -0.48 -18.33
C ALA A 416 -15.16 -1.38 -18.92
N SER A 417 -15.13 -1.51 -20.24
CA SER A 417 -14.42 -2.60 -20.89
C SER A 417 -12.90 -2.59 -20.68
N PHE A 418 -12.37 -3.82 -20.58
CA PHE A 418 -10.98 -4.19 -20.33
C PHE A 418 -10.11 -4.20 -21.61
N LEU A 419 -10.61 -3.78 -22.76
CA LEU A 419 -9.83 -3.71 -24.00
C LEU A 419 -10.02 -2.34 -24.67
N ARG A 420 -9.18 -1.38 -24.27
CA ARG A 420 -9.11 0.03 -24.72
C ARG A 420 -10.25 0.94 -24.23
N TYR A 421 -10.00 1.61 -23.10
CA TYR A 421 -10.63 2.86 -22.64
C TYR A 421 -12.12 3.09 -22.96
N THR A 422 -13.04 2.37 -22.32
CA THR A 422 -14.39 2.93 -22.08
C THR A 422 -15.00 2.40 -20.78
N GLY A 423 -14.67 3.09 -19.69
CA GLY A 423 -15.50 3.17 -18.49
C GLY A 423 -15.92 4.57 -18.20
N CYS A 424 -16.60 4.80 -17.08
CA CYS A 424 -16.53 6.15 -16.53
C CYS A 424 -15.04 6.44 -16.27
N ASP A 425 -14.54 7.55 -16.82
CA ASP A 425 -13.11 7.83 -16.87
C ASP A 425 -12.54 8.17 -15.50
N MET A 426 -13.42 8.59 -14.60
CA MET A 426 -13.08 9.22 -13.33
C MET A 426 -14.17 8.95 -12.30
N VAL A 427 -13.77 8.49 -11.11
CA VAL A 427 -14.69 8.36 -9.96
C VAL A 427 -14.18 9.15 -8.78
N HIS A 428 -15.05 10.00 -8.26
CA HIS A 428 -14.84 10.82 -7.08
C HIS A 428 -15.61 10.22 -5.92
N VAL A 429 -14.95 9.95 -4.79
CA VAL A 429 -15.62 9.51 -3.56
C VAL A 429 -15.57 10.63 -2.54
N PHE A 430 -16.71 11.13 -2.13
CA PHE A 430 -16.85 12.11 -1.04
C PHE A 430 -17.24 11.36 0.22
N CYS A 431 -16.42 11.48 1.25
CA CYS A 431 -16.60 10.78 2.53
C CYS A 431 -16.08 11.63 3.70
N PRO A 432 -16.39 11.27 4.95
CA PRO A 432 -15.79 11.88 6.12
C PRO A 432 -14.25 11.76 6.14
N PRO A 433 -13.53 12.69 6.79
CA PRO A 433 -12.07 12.67 6.87
C PRO A 433 -11.46 11.39 7.45
N ASP A 434 -12.16 10.73 8.37
CA ASP A 434 -11.74 9.47 9.02
C ASP A 434 -11.94 8.25 8.12
N ALA A 435 -12.95 8.25 7.25
CA ALA A 435 -13.16 7.21 6.24
C ALA A 435 -12.17 7.31 5.07
N ALA A 436 -11.69 8.51 4.74
CA ALA A 436 -10.93 8.76 3.52
C ALA A 436 -9.59 7.98 3.42
N PRO A 437 -8.73 7.92 4.46
CA PRO A 437 -7.49 7.14 4.39
C PRO A 437 -7.73 5.66 4.15
N ILE A 438 -8.81 5.12 4.73
CA ILE A 438 -9.18 3.71 4.62
C ILE A 438 -9.63 3.42 3.18
N ILE A 439 -10.55 4.23 2.64
CA ILE A 439 -11.04 4.07 1.25
C ILE A 439 -9.89 4.24 0.25
N LYS A 440 -8.97 5.19 0.46
CA LYS A 440 -7.76 5.38 -0.35
C LYS A 440 -6.83 4.16 -0.34
N SER A 441 -6.85 3.36 0.73
CA SER A 441 -6.03 2.16 0.82
C SER A 441 -6.61 0.97 0.05
N TYR A 442 -7.91 0.99 -0.28
CA TYR A 442 -8.55 -0.06 -1.07
C TYR A 442 -8.24 0.01 -2.57
N SER A 443 -8.07 1.21 -3.14
CA SER A 443 -7.69 1.38 -4.55
C SER A 443 -7.08 2.76 -4.82
N PRO A 444 -5.94 2.85 -5.53
CA PRO A 444 -5.34 4.12 -5.93
C PRO A 444 -6.10 4.81 -7.09
N GLU A 445 -7.01 4.11 -7.76
CA GLU A 445 -7.77 4.62 -8.90
C GLU A 445 -8.86 5.64 -8.48
N LEU A 446 -9.26 5.61 -7.21
CA LEU A 446 -10.34 6.44 -6.68
C LEU A 446 -9.84 7.81 -6.23
N MET A 447 -10.47 8.89 -6.71
CA MET A 447 -10.21 10.24 -6.19
C MET A 447 -11.06 10.48 -4.95
N VAL A 448 -10.48 10.26 -3.77
CA VAL A 448 -11.19 10.35 -2.50
C VAL A 448 -11.02 11.73 -1.86
N HIS A 449 -12.15 12.42 -1.67
CA HIS A 449 -12.31 13.76 -1.11
C HIS A 449 -12.79 13.65 0.35
N PRO A 450 -11.96 14.04 1.34
CA PRO A 450 -12.27 13.91 2.76
C PRO A 450 -13.18 15.04 3.26
N SER A 451 -14.31 15.29 2.60
CA SER A 451 -15.23 16.36 3.01
C SER A 451 -16.62 16.22 2.40
N TYR A 452 -17.63 16.58 3.21
CA TYR A 452 -19.00 16.87 2.78
C TYR A 452 -19.33 18.37 2.75
N ASP A 453 -18.32 19.23 2.89
CA ASP A 453 -18.49 20.69 2.95
C ASP A 453 -19.17 21.22 1.67
N ARG A 454 -20.29 21.93 1.86
CA ARG A 454 -21.12 22.52 0.80
C ARG A 454 -20.30 23.31 -0.25
N ASN A 455 -19.26 24.03 0.15
CA ASN A 455 -18.42 24.80 -0.78
C ASN A 455 -17.52 23.88 -1.62
N ALA A 456 -16.89 22.89 -0.98
CA ALA A 456 -16.10 21.87 -1.66
C ALA A 456 -16.94 21.03 -2.64
N LEU A 457 -18.21 20.80 -2.29
CA LEU A 457 -19.18 20.15 -3.17
C LEU A 457 -19.50 21.01 -4.38
N LYS A 458 -19.80 22.30 -4.21
CA LYS A 458 -20.12 23.20 -5.34
C LYS A 458 -19.02 23.21 -6.38
N GLU A 459 -17.76 23.35 -5.98
CA GLU A 459 -16.60 23.32 -6.88
C GLU A 459 -16.42 21.98 -7.59
N SER A 460 -16.63 20.88 -6.87
CA SER A 460 -16.38 19.53 -7.39
C SER A 460 -17.50 19.02 -8.30
N LEU A 461 -18.75 19.41 -8.03
CA LEU A 461 -19.93 19.02 -8.80
C LEU A 461 -19.93 19.54 -10.24
N HIS A 462 -19.13 20.56 -10.59
CA HIS A 462 -18.96 20.97 -12.00
C HIS A 462 -18.25 19.93 -12.86
N ARG A 463 -17.58 18.95 -12.23
CA ARG A 463 -16.79 17.93 -12.91
C ARG A 463 -17.44 16.56 -12.82
N ILE A 464 -18.70 16.46 -12.39
CA ILE A 464 -19.41 15.20 -12.16
C ILE A 464 -20.61 15.15 -13.10
N ASP A 465 -20.79 14.00 -13.76
CA ASP A 465 -21.86 13.75 -14.73
C ASP A 465 -23.01 12.94 -14.14
N ALA A 466 -22.77 12.13 -13.10
CA ALA A 466 -23.81 11.41 -12.35
C ALA A 466 -23.40 11.16 -10.89
N LEU A 467 -24.39 11.03 -10.02
CA LEU A 467 -24.22 10.94 -8.58
C LEU A 467 -24.76 9.63 -8.00
N ILE A 468 -24.08 9.13 -6.97
CA ILE A 468 -24.55 8.06 -6.09
C ILE A 468 -24.56 8.63 -4.68
N LEU A 469 -25.69 8.51 -3.96
CA LEU A 469 -25.85 9.04 -2.61
C LEU A 469 -26.36 7.95 -1.68
N GLY A 470 -25.64 7.73 -0.57
CA GLY A 470 -26.08 6.88 0.53
C GLY A 470 -25.26 5.63 0.89
N PRO A 471 -24.41 5.04 0.03
CA PRO A 471 -23.60 3.87 0.40
C PRO A 471 -22.76 4.10 1.67
N GLY A 472 -23.14 3.50 2.79
CA GLY A 472 -22.43 3.60 4.06
C GLY A 472 -22.36 5.01 4.67
N LEU A 473 -23.27 5.91 4.30
CA LEU A 473 -23.27 7.32 4.70
C LEU A 473 -23.43 7.53 6.22
N GLY A 474 -24.06 6.57 6.91
CA GLY A 474 -24.49 6.75 8.30
C GLY A 474 -25.89 7.34 8.40
N ARG A 475 -26.48 7.24 9.60
CA ARG A 475 -27.88 7.65 9.89
C ARG A 475 -27.96 8.69 11.00
N GLU A 476 -26.83 9.25 11.37
CA GLU A 476 -26.71 10.27 12.38
C GLU A 476 -27.32 11.59 11.91
N GLU A 477 -27.84 12.39 12.84
CA GLU A 477 -28.56 13.63 12.54
C GLU A 477 -27.74 14.63 11.71
N HIS A 478 -26.43 14.68 11.94
CA HIS A 478 -25.50 15.56 11.21
C HIS A 478 -25.29 15.17 9.73
N VAL A 479 -25.77 14.00 9.31
CA VAL A 479 -25.68 13.51 7.92
C VAL A 479 -26.84 14.03 7.07
N MET A 480 -28.01 14.32 7.67
CA MET A 480 -29.19 14.81 6.94
C MET A 480 -28.93 16.06 6.10
N PRO A 481 -28.21 17.10 6.60
CA PRO A 481 -27.86 18.24 5.77
C PRO A 481 -27.06 17.84 4.52
N VAL A 482 -26.16 16.85 4.61
CA VAL A 482 -25.39 16.38 3.43
C VAL A 482 -26.33 15.82 2.37
N VAL A 483 -27.31 15.00 2.77
CA VAL A 483 -28.33 14.45 1.86
C VAL A 483 -29.12 15.56 1.18
N GLU A 484 -29.60 16.54 1.95
CA GLU A 484 -30.34 17.71 1.43
C GLU A 484 -29.50 18.48 0.40
N HIS A 485 -28.26 18.82 0.76
CA HIS A 485 -27.36 19.58 -0.12
C HIS A 485 -27.05 18.87 -1.44
N VAL A 486 -26.80 17.56 -1.40
CA VAL A 486 -26.46 16.80 -2.61
C VAL A 486 -27.68 16.68 -3.53
N ILE A 487 -28.88 16.44 -2.97
CA ILE A 487 -30.12 16.38 -3.77
C ILE A 487 -30.45 17.75 -4.36
N GLU A 488 -30.33 18.83 -3.59
CA GLU A 488 -30.55 20.20 -4.08
C GLU A 488 -29.59 20.55 -5.23
N ALA A 489 -28.30 20.26 -5.06
CA ALA A 489 -27.31 20.53 -6.08
C ALA A 489 -27.50 19.66 -7.33
N ALA A 490 -27.94 18.40 -7.17
CA ALA A 490 -28.31 17.54 -8.28
C ALA A 490 -29.50 18.13 -9.06
N LYS A 491 -30.53 18.67 -8.36
CA LYS A 491 -31.68 19.32 -9.00
C LYS A 491 -31.29 20.59 -9.73
N GLU A 492 -30.48 21.46 -9.12
CA GLU A 492 -30.03 22.72 -9.71
C GLU A 492 -29.29 22.49 -11.03
N LYS A 493 -28.46 21.44 -11.09
CA LYS A 493 -27.68 21.07 -12.28
C LYS A 493 -28.34 20.03 -13.19
N GLN A 494 -29.54 19.57 -12.85
CA GLN A 494 -30.25 18.47 -13.51
C GLN A 494 -29.42 17.18 -13.63
N LEU A 495 -28.52 16.95 -12.67
CA LEU A 495 -27.65 15.78 -12.67
C LEU A 495 -28.43 14.50 -12.33
N PRO A 496 -28.22 13.41 -13.07
CA PRO A 496 -28.73 12.09 -12.68
C PRO A 496 -28.17 11.65 -11.33
N ILE A 497 -29.05 11.12 -10.48
CA ILE A 497 -28.70 10.72 -9.11
C ILE A 497 -29.33 9.37 -8.72
N VAL A 498 -28.53 8.47 -8.18
CA VAL A 498 -28.96 7.21 -7.58
C VAL A 498 -28.96 7.36 -6.06
N ILE A 499 -30.09 7.09 -5.41
CA ILE A 499 -30.26 7.23 -3.96
C ILE A 499 -30.51 5.85 -3.36
N ASP A 500 -29.61 5.39 -2.48
CA ASP A 500 -29.66 4.06 -1.87
C ASP A 500 -29.43 4.09 -0.34
N ALA A 501 -29.71 2.95 0.31
CA ALA A 501 -29.28 2.64 1.67
C ALA A 501 -29.60 3.73 2.71
N ASP A 502 -28.58 4.30 3.35
CA ASP A 502 -28.77 5.27 4.44
C ASP A 502 -29.40 6.58 3.95
N ALA A 503 -29.17 6.98 2.70
CA ALA A 503 -29.85 8.13 2.13
C ALA A 503 -31.35 7.87 1.95
N LEU A 504 -31.78 6.65 1.60
CA LEU A 504 -33.20 6.28 1.57
C LEU A 504 -33.83 6.23 2.97
N PHE A 505 -33.03 5.93 4.01
CA PHE A 505 -33.47 6.03 5.40
C PHE A 505 -33.77 7.48 5.77
N LEU A 506 -32.81 8.36 5.52
CA LEU A 506 -32.92 9.78 5.83
C LEU A 506 -34.00 10.47 4.97
N LEU A 507 -34.10 10.12 3.69
CA LEU A 507 -35.11 10.66 2.78
C LEU A 507 -36.56 10.37 3.21
N ALA A 508 -36.80 9.27 3.93
CA ALA A 508 -38.14 8.93 4.39
C ALA A 508 -38.74 9.97 5.34
N SER A 509 -37.91 10.74 6.06
CA SER A 509 -38.38 11.83 6.93
C SER A 509 -38.79 13.09 6.14
N ASN A 510 -38.28 13.27 4.92
CA ASN A 510 -38.55 14.42 4.07
C ASN A 510 -38.57 14.05 2.58
N LEU A 511 -39.64 13.38 2.15
CA LEU A 511 -39.83 12.97 0.76
C LEU A 511 -39.97 14.14 -0.23
N SER A 512 -40.18 15.37 0.26
CA SER A 512 -40.30 16.55 -0.61
C SER A 512 -38.99 16.89 -1.34
N LEU A 513 -37.84 16.46 -0.81
CA LEU A 513 -36.52 16.73 -1.38
C LEU A 513 -36.40 16.21 -2.83
N VAL A 514 -36.87 14.99 -3.07
CA VAL A 514 -36.79 14.34 -4.40
C VAL A 514 -37.92 14.74 -5.34
N LYS A 515 -38.95 15.46 -4.86
CA LYS A 515 -40.04 15.93 -5.74
C LYS A 515 -39.49 16.82 -6.85
N GLY A 516 -39.79 16.45 -8.09
CA GLY A 516 -39.34 17.15 -9.30
C GLY A 516 -37.91 16.80 -9.75
N CYS A 517 -37.26 15.80 -9.15
CA CYS A 517 -35.98 15.28 -9.64
C CYS A 517 -36.23 14.10 -10.59
N SER A 518 -36.59 14.39 -11.85
CA SER A 518 -36.96 13.36 -12.84
C SER A 518 -35.85 12.35 -13.13
N ASN A 519 -34.59 12.77 -12.99
CA ASN A 519 -33.41 11.93 -13.20
C ASN A 519 -32.94 11.23 -11.91
N ALA A 520 -33.76 11.20 -10.86
CA ALA A 520 -33.47 10.42 -9.66
C ALA A 520 -33.98 8.97 -9.78
N ILE A 521 -33.15 8.02 -9.34
CA ILE A 521 -33.54 6.62 -9.17
C ILE A 521 -33.34 6.22 -7.70
N LEU A 522 -34.43 5.81 -7.06
CA LEU A 522 -34.41 5.26 -5.70
C LEU A 522 -34.33 3.74 -5.79
N THR A 523 -33.44 3.11 -5.02
CA THR A 523 -33.19 1.67 -5.09
C THR A 523 -33.58 0.90 -3.82
N PRO A 524 -34.81 1.06 -3.28
CA PRO A 524 -35.14 0.48 -1.98
C PRO A 524 -35.20 -1.06 -2.00
N ASN A 525 -34.63 -1.68 -0.97
CA ASN A 525 -34.91 -3.09 -0.64
C ASN A 525 -36.28 -3.27 0.02
N TYR A 526 -36.55 -4.48 0.51
CA TYR A 526 -37.88 -4.80 1.03
C TYR A 526 -38.31 -3.87 2.21
N PRO A 527 -37.55 -3.78 3.31
CA PRO A 527 -37.86 -2.85 4.40
C PRO A 527 -37.86 -1.36 3.99
N GLU A 528 -36.89 -0.94 3.18
CA GLU A 528 -36.77 0.46 2.74
C GLU A 528 -37.98 0.91 1.93
N PHE A 529 -38.48 0.08 1.03
CA PHE A 529 -39.63 0.40 0.20
C PHE A 529 -40.89 0.54 1.03
N THR A 530 -41.12 -0.37 2.00
CA THR A 530 -42.26 -0.28 2.92
C THR A 530 -42.24 1.06 3.67
N ARG A 531 -41.08 1.44 4.22
CA ARG A 531 -40.93 2.71 4.93
C ARG A 531 -41.25 3.91 4.03
N LEU A 532 -40.68 3.97 2.82
CA LEU A 532 -40.92 5.07 1.89
C LEU A 532 -42.40 5.16 1.49
N TYR A 533 -43.04 4.02 1.23
CA TYR A 533 -44.45 3.97 0.85
C TYR A 533 -45.36 4.45 1.99
N GLU A 534 -45.14 3.97 3.22
CA GLU A 534 -45.93 4.38 4.38
C GLU A 534 -45.77 5.88 4.67
N HIS A 535 -44.57 6.44 4.55
CA HIS A 535 -44.36 7.89 4.73
C HIS A 535 -44.99 8.71 3.59
N ALA A 536 -45.02 8.19 2.36
CA ALA A 536 -45.64 8.87 1.23
C ALA A 536 -47.18 8.92 1.31
N PHE A 537 -47.79 7.97 2.00
CA PHE A 537 -49.25 7.78 2.06
C PHE A 537 -49.78 7.68 3.51
N GLU A 538 -49.24 8.50 4.40
CA GLU A 538 -49.74 8.73 5.78
C GLU A 538 -49.98 7.44 6.61
N GLY A 539 -49.07 6.47 6.51
CA GLY A 539 -49.14 5.20 7.25
C GLY A 539 -50.07 4.15 6.65
N SER A 540 -50.54 4.35 5.42
CA SER A 540 -51.33 3.35 4.68
C SER A 540 -50.57 2.01 4.61
N GLN A 541 -51.16 0.94 5.14
CA GLN A 541 -50.54 -0.38 5.12
C GLN A 541 -50.36 -0.89 3.70
N LEU A 542 -49.11 -1.22 3.36
CA LEU A 542 -48.76 -1.76 2.05
C LEU A 542 -49.23 -3.22 1.92
N ASN A 543 -50.18 -3.48 1.03
CA ASN A 543 -50.59 -4.83 0.68
C ASN A 543 -49.49 -5.54 -0.14
N VAL A 544 -49.18 -6.79 0.23
CA VAL A 544 -48.23 -7.68 -0.46
C VAL A 544 -48.54 -7.84 -1.95
N GLU A 545 -49.81 -7.98 -2.34
CA GLU A 545 -50.21 -8.13 -3.75
C GLU A 545 -49.90 -6.87 -4.57
N LYS A 546 -50.23 -5.68 -4.04
CA LYS A 546 -49.91 -4.40 -4.71
C LYS A 546 -48.40 -4.19 -4.85
N ARG A 547 -47.64 -4.71 -3.90
CA ARG A 547 -46.19 -4.64 -3.89
C ARG A 547 -45.56 -5.55 -4.95
N THR A 548 -46.01 -6.80 -5.04
CA THR A 548 -45.45 -7.78 -5.98
C THR A 548 -45.93 -7.55 -7.42
N SER A 549 -47.11 -6.99 -7.62
CA SER A 549 -47.61 -6.59 -8.94
C SER A 549 -46.92 -5.34 -9.51
N GLY A 550 -46.27 -4.55 -8.65
CA GLY A 550 -45.62 -3.30 -9.00
C GLY A 550 -46.55 -2.07 -8.98
N GLU A 551 -47.83 -2.25 -8.67
CA GLU A 551 -48.80 -1.16 -8.53
C GLU A 551 -48.38 -0.17 -7.44
N ALA A 552 -47.91 -0.66 -6.29
CA ALA A 552 -47.41 0.20 -5.22
C ALA A 552 -46.16 1.00 -5.63
N ALA A 553 -45.24 0.37 -6.36
CA ALA A 553 -44.05 1.04 -6.87
C ALA A 553 -44.43 2.14 -7.87
N LYS A 554 -45.43 1.89 -8.72
CA LYS A 554 -45.95 2.86 -9.67
C LYS A 554 -46.60 4.05 -8.98
N GLN A 555 -47.40 3.81 -7.94
CA GLN A 555 -48.00 4.86 -7.11
C GLN A 555 -46.94 5.73 -6.43
N LEU A 556 -45.93 5.10 -5.83
CA LEU A 556 -44.83 5.81 -5.17
C LEU A 556 -44.00 6.63 -6.16
N ALA A 557 -43.59 6.03 -7.29
CA ALA A 557 -42.83 6.72 -8.34
C ALA A 557 -43.60 7.93 -8.89
N LYS A 558 -44.91 7.78 -9.14
CA LYS A 558 -45.77 8.90 -9.57
C LYS A 558 -45.92 9.98 -8.50
N HIS A 559 -46.02 9.61 -7.23
CA HIS A 559 -46.12 10.56 -6.12
C HIS A 559 -44.83 11.38 -5.94
N LEU A 560 -43.67 10.73 -6.10
CA LEU A 560 -42.36 11.37 -5.93
C LEU A 560 -41.87 12.08 -7.20
N GLY A 561 -42.36 11.68 -8.38
CA GLY A 561 -41.90 12.21 -9.67
C GLY A 561 -40.48 11.75 -10.03
N CYS A 562 -40.10 10.55 -9.59
CA CYS A 562 -38.79 9.94 -9.84
C CYS A 562 -38.95 8.43 -10.12
N THR A 563 -37.87 7.79 -10.56
CA THR A 563 -37.90 6.34 -10.82
C THR A 563 -37.65 5.55 -9.53
N VAL A 564 -38.37 4.44 -9.37
CA VAL A 564 -38.19 3.49 -8.27
C VAL A 564 -37.76 2.14 -8.83
N LEU A 565 -36.61 1.65 -8.37
CA LEU A 565 -36.12 0.28 -8.55
C LEU A 565 -36.31 -0.46 -7.22
N GLN A 566 -37.44 -1.12 -7.05
CA GLN A 566 -37.73 -1.93 -5.88
C GLN A 566 -36.98 -3.27 -5.99
N LYS A 567 -35.93 -3.43 -5.18
CA LYS A 567 -35.06 -4.63 -5.17
C LYS A 567 -35.79 -5.84 -4.61
N GLY A 568 -35.70 -7.00 -5.27
CA GLY A 568 -36.40 -8.20 -4.84
C GLY A 568 -35.99 -9.49 -5.56
N ALA A 569 -36.80 -10.54 -5.41
CA ALA A 569 -36.65 -11.77 -6.20
C ALA A 569 -36.88 -11.53 -7.70
N VAL A 570 -37.73 -10.54 -8.01
CA VAL A 570 -37.83 -9.88 -9.31
C VAL A 570 -37.76 -8.39 -8.98
N ASP A 571 -36.84 -7.68 -9.63
CA ASP A 571 -36.74 -6.23 -9.43
C ASP A 571 -37.88 -5.55 -10.18
N ILE A 572 -38.58 -4.63 -9.52
CA ILE A 572 -39.69 -3.88 -10.11
C ILE A 572 -39.22 -2.45 -10.35
N ILE A 573 -39.29 -2.00 -11.59
CA ILE A 573 -38.70 -0.75 -12.06
C ILE A 573 -39.80 0.12 -12.68
N THR A 574 -40.01 1.34 -12.19
CA THR A 574 -41.05 2.22 -12.72
C THR A 574 -40.77 3.70 -12.48
N ASP A 575 -41.14 4.53 -13.44
CA ASP A 575 -41.11 6.00 -13.38
C ASP A 575 -42.50 6.59 -13.06
N GLY A 576 -43.47 5.74 -12.69
CA GLY A 576 -44.87 6.09 -12.47
C GLY A 576 -45.75 5.99 -13.71
N THR A 577 -45.17 5.90 -14.91
CA THR A 577 -45.87 5.70 -16.18
C THR A 577 -45.61 4.30 -16.76
N GLN A 578 -44.34 3.95 -16.92
CA GLN A 578 -43.86 2.68 -17.44
C GLN A 578 -43.53 1.73 -16.28
N LEU A 579 -43.71 0.43 -16.51
CA LEU A 579 -43.43 -0.62 -15.54
C LEU A 579 -42.58 -1.71 -16.20
N GLY A 580 -41.39 -1.94 -15.66
CA GLY A 580 -40.42 -2.95 -16.07
C GLY A 580 -40.14 -3.95 -14.96
N PHE A 581 -39.74 -5.16 -15.35
CA PHE A 581 -39.42 -6.25 -14.42
C PHE A 581 -38.04 -6.83 -14.74
N GLY A 582 -37.10 -6.69 -13.81
CA GLY A 582 -35.79 -7.36 -13.87
C GLY A 582 -35.92 -8.81 -13.45
N LYS A 583 -36.12 -9.72 -14.41
CA LYS A 583 -36.39 -11.16 -14.20
C LYS A 583 -35.15 -12.07 -14.22
N THR A 584 -33.98 -11.54 -14.59
CA THR A 584 -32.72 -12.30 -14.71
C THR A 584 -32.33 -12.97 -13.40
N ILE A 585 -32.33 -14.30 -13.33
CA ILE A 585 -32.05 -15.02 -12.09
C ILE A 585 -30.63 -14.67 -11.60
N GLY A 586 -30.54 -14.20 -10.35
CA GLY A 586 -29.27 -13.91 -9.67
C GLY A 586 -28.72 -15.10 -8.89
N SER A 587 -28.03 -14.83 -7.79
CA SER A 587 -27.58 -15.89 -6.87
C SER A 587 -28.53 -16.09 -5.69
N PRO A 588 -28.56 -17.30 -5.07
CA PRO A 588 -29.23 -17.51 -3.79
C PRO A 588 -28.43 -16.93 -2.60
N ARG A 589 -27.20 -16.44 -2.81
CA ARG A 589 -26.31 -15.93 -1.76
C ARG A 589 -26.48 -14.43 -1.55
N ARG A 590 -26.84 -14.04 -0.32
CA ARG A 590 -26.95 -12.64 0.13
C ARG A 590 -25.72 -12.18 0.92
N CYS A 591 -24.60 -11.93 0.26
CA CYS A 591 -23.44 -11.23 0.86
C CYS A 591 -23.66 -9.70 0.86
N GLY A 592 -23.04 -8.99 1.81
CA GLY A 592 -23.03 -7.52 1.82
C GLY A 592 -22.23 -6.95 0.64
N GLY A 593 -22.57 -5.74 0.19
CA GLY A 593 -21.91 -5.08 -0.96
C GLY A 593 -22.66 -5.20 -2.29
N GLN A 594 -23.58 -6.15 -2.44
CA GLN A 594 -24.29 -6.37 -3.72
C GLN A 594 -25.13 -5.17 -4.18
N GLY A 595 -25.77 -4.48 -3.23
CA GLY A 595 -26.51 -3.24 -3.52
C GLY A 595 -25.59 -2.13 -4.00
N ASP A 596 -24.39 -2.03 -3.41
CA ASP A 596 -23.40 -1.03 -3.80
C ASP A 596 -22.90 -1.26 -5.24
N LEU A 597 -22.71 -2.52 -5.63
CA LEU A 597 -22.39 -2.88 -7.02
C LEU A 597 -23.51 -2.43 -7.99
N LEU A 598 -24.77 -2.68 -7.63
CA LEU A 598 -25.92 -2.22 -8.41
C LEU A 598 -25.92 -0.70 -8.59
N ASN A 599 -25.66 0.05 -7.53
CA ASN A 599 -25.65 1.51 -7.58
C ASN A 599 -24.55 2.03 -8.51
N GLY A 600 -23.36 1.44 -8.46
CA GLY A 600 -22.25 1.78 -9.35
C GLY A 600 -22.59 1.58 -10.82
N ALA A 601 -23.13 0.40 -11.16
CA ALA A 601 -23.55 0.10 -12.52
C ALA A 601 -24.69 1.02 -12.99
N LEU A 602 -25.65 1.28 -12.10
CA LEU A 602 -26.83 2.08 -12.39
C LEU A 602 -26.48 3.54 -12.71
N ALA A 603 -25.58 4.18 -11.96
CA ALA A 603 -25.19 5.56 -12.22
C ALA A 603 -24.50 5.72 -13.58
N VAL A 604 -23.63 4.77 -13.94
CA VAL A 604 -22.94 4.76 -15.24
C VAL A 604 -23.93 4.54 -16.38
N PHE A 605 -24.82 3.55 -16.27
CA PHE A 605 -25.82 3.32 -17.32
C PHE A 605 -26.83 4.45 -17.44
N LEU A 606 -27.18 5.12 -16.35
CA LEU A 606 -28.07 6.28 -16.40
C LEU A 606 -27.41 7.44 -17.14
N PHE A 607 -26.14 7.73 -16.86
CA PHE A 607 -25.38 8.70 -17.61
C PHE A 607 -25.33 8.38 -19.11
N TRP A 608 -25.02 7.13 -19.47
CA TRP A 608 -24.97 6.73 -20.88
C TRP A 608 -26.33 6.73 -21.57
N ALA A 609 -27.40 6.31 -20.89
CA ALA A 609 -28.74 6.33 -21.44
C ALA A 609 -29.21 7.77 -21.73
N LEU A 610 -28.92 8.71 -20.83
CA LEU A 610 -29.19 10.13 -21.04
C LEU A 610 -28.36 10.70 -22.19
N LYS A 611 -27.05 10.36 -22.26
CA LYS A 611 -26.16 10.81 -23.34
C LYS A 611 -26.57 10.27 -24.72
N LYS A 612 -27.27 9.13 -24.78
CA LYS A 612 -27.79 8.52 -26.01
C LYS A 612 -29.21 8.96 -26.36
N ASP A 613 -29.80 9.89 -25.61
CA ASP A 613 -31.20 10.31 -25.77
C ASP A 613 -32.19 9.11 -25.77
N GLU A 614 -31.93 8.10 -24.92
CA GLU A 614 -32.83 6.96 -24.79
C GLU A 614 -34.23 7.42 -24.35
N PRO A 615 -35.34 6.90 -24.93
CA PRO A 615 -36.69 7.39 -24.64
C PRO A 615 -37.11 7.29 -23.16
N SER A 616 -36.61 6.26 -22.47
CA SER A 616 -36.92 5.99 -21.05
C SER A 616 -35.61 5.73 -20.30
N PRO A 617 -34.76 6.75 -20.10
CA PRO A 617 -33.35 6.55 -19.76
C PRO A 617 -33.18 5.91 -18.38
N THR A 618 -34.02 6.30 -17.40
CA THR A 618 -33.99 5.73 -16.04
C THR A 618 -34.44 4.28 -16.00
N ILE A 619 -35.48 3.91 -16.76
CA ILE A 619 -35.97 2.53 -16.88
C ILE A 619 -34.95 1.65 -17.58
N ALA A 620 -34.38 2.12 -18.70
CA ALA A 620 -33.38 1.40 -19.47
C ALA A 620 -32.12 1.14 -18.64
N ALA A 621 -31.62 2.16 -17.94
CA ALA A 621 -30.46 2.04 -17.07
C ALA A 621 -30.71 1.08 -15.89
N ALA A 622 -31.88 1.16 -15.25
CA ALA A 622 -32.26 0.28 -14.15
C ALA A 622 -32.36 -1.19 -14.58
N LEU A 623 -32.95 -1.47 -15.75
CA LEU A 623 -33.03 -2.83 -16.29
C LEU A 623 -31.65 -3.38 -16.66
N ALA A 624 -30.80 -2.56 -17.29
CA ALA A 624 -29.43 -2.93 -17.64
C ALA A 624 -28.57 -3.23 -16.40
N ALA A 625 -28.63 -2.37 -15.38
CA ALA A 625 -27.90 -2.55 -14.12
C ALA A 625 -28.37 -3.79 -13.36
N SER A 626 -29.69 -3.99 -13.24
CA SER A 626 -30.28 -5.17 -12.61
C SER A 626 -29.84 -6.45 -13.31
N GLN A 627 -29.94 -6.52 -14.64
CA GLN A 627 -29.51 -7.70 -15.39
C GLN A 627 -28.01 -7.98 -15.22
N LEU A 628 -27.16 -6.96 -15.33
CA LEU A 628 -25.71 -7.13 -15.22
C LEU A 628 -25.32 -7.67 -13.85
N ILE A 629 -25.77 -7.03 -12.77
CA ILE A 629 -25.38 -7.44 -11.40
C ILE A 629 -25.97 -8.79 -11.03
N ARG A 630 -27.20 -9.10 -11.47
CA ARG A 630 -27.79 -10.43 -11.23
C ARG A 630 -27.04 -11.51 -12.01
N THR A 631 -26.65 -11.24 -13.25
CA THR A 631 -25.83 -12.18 -14.04
C THR A 631 -24.48 -12.40 -13.36
N ALA A 632 -23.81 -11.34 -12.91
CA ALA A 632 -22.55 -11.42 -12.18
C ALA A 632 -22.69 -12.20 -10.87
N ALA A 633 -23.79 -11.99 -10.13
CA ALA A 633 -24.09 -12.75 -8.93
C ALA A 633 -24.22 -14.25 -9.24
N ARG A 634 -24.98 -14.60 -10.29
CA ARG A 634 -25.20 -15.99 -10.71
C ARG A 634 -23.88 -16.67 -11.06
N GLU A 635 -23.08 -16.07 -11.94
CA GLU A 635 -21.80 -16.64 -12.38
C GLU A 635 -20.80 -16.76 -11.21
N ALA A 636 -20.67 -15.71 -10.39
CA ALA A 636 -19.80 -15.77 -9.21
C ALA A 636 -20.28 -16.84 -8.19
N PHE A 637 -21.58 -17.09 -8.09
CA PHE A 637 -22.10 -18.15 -7.23
C PHE A 637 -21.88 -19.55 -7.81
N GLU A 638 -21.95 -19.71 -9.13
CA GLU A 638 -21.62 -20.99 -9.78
C GLU A 638 -20.16 -21.37 -9.52
N GLU A 639 -19.25 -20.39 -9.51
CA GLU A 639 -17.83 -20.61 -9.22
C GLU A 639 -17.53 -20.77 -7.73
N HIS A 640 -18.03 -19.87 -6.88
CA HIS A 640 -17.63 -19.77 -5.47
C HIS A 640 -18.65 -20.35 -4.49
N GLY A 641 -19.85 -20.73 -4.95
CA GLY A 641 -20.91 -21.29 -4.12
C GLY A 641 -21.21 -20.43 -2.88
N ARG A 642 -21.32 -21.10 -1.72
CA ARG A 642 -21.65 -20.42 -0.45
C ARG A 642 -20.59 -19.40 0.01
N SER A 643 -19.35 -19.51 -0.46
CA SER A 643 -18.26 -18.58 -0.15
C SER A 643 -18.30 -17.27 -0.95
N MET A 644 -19.19 -17.13 -1.93
CA MET A 644 -19.28 -15.93 -2.77
C MET A 644 -19.41 -14.63 -1.95
N THR A 645 -18.58 -13.66 -2.31
CA THR A 645 -18.47 -12.30 -1.77
C THR A 645 -18.80 -11.24 -2.85
N ALA A 646 -18.91 -9.97 -2.47
CA ALA A 646 -19.12 -8.88 -3.43
C ALA A 646 -17.90 -8.65 -4.33
N THR A 647 -16.68 -8.92 -3.84
CA THR A 647 -15.46 -8.83 -4.66
C THR A 647 -15.49 -9.85 -5.79
N ASP A 648 -15.94 -11.08 -5.52
CA ASP A 648 -16.04 -12.12 -6.54
C ASP A 648 -17.01 -11.70 -7.67
N MET A 649 -18.13 -11.05 -7.31
CA MET A 649 -19.06 -10.48 -8.29
C MET A 649 -18.45 -9.31 -9.07
N LEU A 650 -17.72 -8.43 -8.40
CA LEU A 650 -17.04 -7.29 -8.99
C LEU A 650 -15.99 -7.75 -10.05
N ASP A 651 -15.35 -8.89 -9.83
CA ASP A 651 -14.36 -9.47 -10.74
C ASP A 651 -14.98 -10.13 -11.99
N HIS A 652 -16.26 -10.50 -11.95
CA HIS A 652 -16.99 -11.03 -13.11
C HIS A 652 -17.50 -9.95 -14.08
N LEU A 653 -17.67 -8.70 -13.62
CA LEU A 653 -18.23 -7.63 -14.44
C LEU A 653 -17.49 -7.38 -15.77
N PRO A 654 -16.14 -7.32 -15.81
CA PRO A 654 -15.44 -7.04 -17.06
C PRO A 654 -15.70 -8.08 -18.16
N ALA A 655 -15.79 -9.36 -17.80
CA ALA A 655 -16.06 -10.44 -18.75
C ALA A 655 -17.48 -10.35 -19.33
N LEU A 656 -18.46 -10.03 -18.49
CA LEU A 656 -19.86 -9.84 -18.92
C LEU A 656 -20.02 -8.66 -19.86
N ILE A 657 -19.38 -7.52 -19.57
CA ILE A 657 -19.39 -6.35 -20.44
C ILE A 657 -18.72 -6.66 -21.78
N SER A 658 -17.54 -7.29 -21.75
CA SER A 658 -16.83 -7.69 -22.98
C SER A 658 -17.69 -8.62 -23.86
N SER A 659 -18.44 -9.54 -23.26
CA SER A 659 -19.37 -10.39 -24.00
C SER A 659 -20.55 -9.63 -24.60
N ALA A 660 -21.02 -8.58 -23.93
CA ALA A 660 -22.11 -7.74 -24.42
C ALA A 660 -21.65 -6.89 -25.62
N GLU A 661 -20.41 -6.41 -25.60
CA GLU A 661 -19.79 -5.67 -26.72
C GLU A 661 -19.65 -6.54 -27.97
N MET A 662 -19.10 -7.76 -27.84
CA MET A 662 -18.89 -8.68 -28.96
C MET A 662 -20.18 -9.10 -29.69
N LYS A 663 -21.34 -9.02 -29.02
CA LYS A 663 -22.66 -9.32 -29.63
C LYS A 663 -23.35 -8.08 -30.23
N SER A 664 -22.78 -6.89 -30.03
CA SER A 664 -23.31 -5.62 -30.55
C SER A 664 -22.69 -5.17 -31.87
N PHE A 665 -21.54 -5.76 -32.24
CA PHE A 665 -20.98 -5.76 -33.60
C PHE A 665 -21.58 -6.91 -34.41
#